data_AF-A0A7C5J618-F1
#
_entry.id   AF-A0A7C5J618-F1
#
_cell.length_a   1.000
_cell.length_b   1.000
_cell.length_c   1.000
_cell.angle_alpha   90.00
_cell.angle_beta   90.00
_cell.angle_gamma   90.00
#
_symmetry.space_group_name_H-M   'P 1'
#
loop_
_entity.id
_entity.type
_entity.pdbx_description
1 polymer ?
#
loop_
_entity_poly.entity_id
_entity_poly.type
_entity_poly.pdbx_seq_one_letter_code
_entity_poly.pdbx_strand_id
1 'polypeptide(L)'
;RLKYYLSTDETYDAGDAYLNYDAVPALTSQAVSPETANVRVPAGTAPGLYYVLFVADETELVAETDESNNVVAIPLVVGNVAAEPDLRVSGASVTTPLPGGVVRAGQAVDVTAVVINDGVVAAPTVDMKYVLSTDTVYDASDKQLSYDQIDSLGVGLASPEEASLNISTATAAGDYYLLFVVDADDVAAELDEGNNVFAAPITVTKDDPNGILPDLVLSSIGLSATTIPAGDQVTVTVNVDNIGVAPAGDSRLKYYFSNDDQYDGGDTYLNYDAVSPLAIGESSPESANLTIPATAADGPAFILLVADETEKVAERYESDNVAALPITVGFVATGGPGDDPGADLPDLIAADAWVDTAVVKAGERLMLYSTIQNVGSQPSVTSKSKYYLSRDANFDAGDKYLSYDTVPALLPGETSSEDVNPKIPEDSDHGSWHLLVVSDANEDVAESMESNNVEAIAIVVTVDDPTLDAADLMADSPVLSKAVVGAGYQLEVDTLVHNLGTQPSPPSRLKLYLSDDMLLDPEDAFLGHRPLDALAAGGSLPVSARVRFPIEAADGSHHVLVVVDSDDEVIESYESNNLLAISVTVGPDAGPNPAYPYACPSTVFTDPHLLPKHTVATFNALKLGWENGKDMLSLACVVSHFDLVGLVEIDDPQGLLDLELELEALTAEGWSSHVSPWSVGNQNGTEFYGYVWRDAEVTMTGALGFYDDLADDLKREPYAANFQMGSFDLTLVVFHLQYGSSISTRRGEAEHLLDVYDYFQNLNGTEQDVLIGGDFNLPADDDAYTLIDFRDVDFITDPEQKTTIGPMGLSNSFDNIFYPNAHTTERLDSGAHDFTMGNYLLVGDTVSDHLPVWLSVDTSSDDD
;
A
#
# COMPACT_ATOMS: atom_id res chain seq x y z
N ARG A 1 -11.91 -39.77 -37.48
CA ARG A 1 -11.53 -39.33 -38.85
C ARG A 1 -10.73 -38.04 -38.71
N LEU A 2 -9.92 -37.62 -39.68
CA LEU A 2 -9.35 -36.26 -39.66
C LEU A 2 -10.17 -35.39 -40.60
N LYS A 3 -10.77 -34.31 -40.08
CA LYS A 3 -11.53 -33.35 -40.87
C LYS A 3 -10.76 -32.04 -41.01
N TYR A 4 -11.03 -31.32 -42.10
CA TYR A 4 -10.37 -30.05 -42.42
C TYR A 4 -11.43 -28.96 -42.55
N TYR A 5 -11.22 -27.83 -41.88
CA TYR A 5 -12.12 -26.68 -41.90
C TYR A 5 -11.36 -25.39 -42.23
N LEU A 6 -12.09 -24.37 -42.69
CA LEU A 6 -11.60 -23.01 -42.84
C LEU A 6 -12.27 -22.14 -41.76
N SER A 7 -11.44 -21.54 -40.90
CA SER A 7 -11.84 -20.67 -39.78
C SER A 7 -11.33 -19.24 -39.96
N THR A 8 -11.92 -18.31 -39.23
CA THR A 8 -11.41 -16.95 -38.99
C THR A 8 -10.48 -16.85 -37.77
N ASP A 9 -10.39 -17.90 -36.95
CA ASP A 9 -9.56 -18.00 -35.75
C ASP A 9 -8.95 -19.41 -35.61
N GLU A 10 -8.33 -19.72 -34.47
CA GLU A 10 -7.64 -20.99 -34.22
C GLU A 10 -8.56 -22.06 -33.60
N THR A 11 -9.80 -21.71 -33.30
CA THR A 11 -10.73 -22.50 -32.49
C THR A 11 -11.71 -23.24 -33.39
N TYR A 12 -11.99 -24.52 -33.11
CA TYR A 12 -13.00 -25.26 -33.88
C TYR A 12 -14.40 -25.01 -33.32
N ASP A 13 -15.28 -24.41 -34.12
CA ASP A 13 -16.65 -24.09 -33.74
C ASP A 13 -17.69 -24.31 -34.87
N ALA A 14 -18.94 -23.91 -34.63
CA ALA A 14 -20.03 -24.08 -35.60
C ALA A 14 -20.00 -23.08 -36.76
N GLY A 15 -19.22 -22.00 -36.66
CA GLY A 15 -18.95 -21.00 -37.69
C GLY A 15 -18.00 -21.49 -38.79
N ASP A 16 -17.29 -22.59 -38.54
CA ASP A 16 -16.28 -23.13 -39.43
C ASP A 16 -16.79 -23.74 -40.73
N ALA A 17 -16.13 -23.37 -41.83
CA ALA A 17 -16.46 -23.88 -43.14
C ALA A 17 -15.77 -25.22 -43.42
N TYR A 18 -16.54 -26.31 -43.36
CA TYR A 18 -16.05 -27.65 -43.70
C TYR A 18 -15.46 -27.72 -45.12
N LEU A 19 -14.21 -28.19 -45.23
CA LEU A 19 -13.46 -28.29 -46.48
C LEU A 19 -13.40 -29.72 -47.02
N ASN A 20 -12.94 -30.68 -46.21
CA ASN A 20 -12.71 -32.07 -46.62
C ASN A 20 -12.53 -33.01 -45.41
N TYR A 21 -12.31 -34.30 -45.63
CA TYR A 21 -11.85 -35.25 -44.61
C TYR A 21 -10.96 -36.35 -45.18
N ASP A 22 -10.14 -36.93 -44.31
CA ASP A 22 -9.42 -38.18 -44.53
C ASP A 22 -9.86 -39.28 -43.54
N ALA A 23 -9.81 -40.52 -44.03
CA ALA A 23 -10.16 -41.69 -43.25
C ALA A 23 -8.93 -42.26 -42.54
N VAL A 24 -8.82 -41.94 -41.25
CA VAL A 24 -7.78 -42.49 -40.37
C VAL A 24 -8.15 -43.94 -39.98
N PRO A 25 -7.29 -44.95 -40.25
CA PRO A 25 -7.51 -46.32 -39.77
C PRO A 25 -7.35 -46.40 -38.25
N ALA A 26 -7.88 -47.46 -37.62
CA ALA A 26 -7.71 -47.66 -36.18
C ALA A 26 -6.22 -47.70 -35.81
N LEU A 27 -5.81 -46.82 -34.89
CA LEU A 27 -4.44 -46.71 -34.42
C LEU A 27 -4.27 -47.50 -33.11
N THR A 28 -3.14 -48.18 -32.97
CA THR A 28 -2.70 -48.73 -31.68
C THR A 28 -1.94 -47.64 -30.91
N SER A 29 -1.75 -47.81 -29.61
CA SER A 29 -0.94 -46.89 -28.78
C SER A 29 0.38 -46.51 -29.47
N GLN A 30 0.66 -45.21 -29.54
CA GLN A 30 1.83 -44.57 -30.19
C GLN A 30 1.95 -44.76 -31.73
N ALA A 31 0.96 -45.34 -32.39
CA ALA A 31 0.94 -45.39 -33.84
C ALA A 31 0.53 -44.04 -34.42
N VAL A 32 1.16 -43.64 -35.54
CA VAL A 32 0.83 -42.43 -36.28
C VAL A 32 0.29 -42.81 -37.66
N SER A 33 -0.71 -42.07 -38.15
CA SER A 33 -1.18 -42.15 -39.55
C SER A 33 -0.83 -40.85 -40.27
N PRO A 34 -0.02 -40.87 -41.34
CA PRO A 34 0.20 -39.69 -42.15
C PRO A 34 -1.01 -39.45 -43.05
N GLU A 35 -1.68 -38.33 -42.87
CA GLU A 35 -2.84 -37.93 -43.68
C GLU A 35 -2.47 -36.81 -44.66
N THR A 36 -3.13 -36.80 -45.82
CA THR A 36 -2.93 -35.76 -46.84
C THR A 36 -4.22 -35.51 -47.61
N ALA A 37 -4.72 -34.28 -47.55
CA ALA A 37 -5.89 -33.88 -48.32
C ALA A 37 -5.58 -32.74 -49.31
N ASN A 38 -6.33 -32.72 -50.42
CA ASN A 38 -6.47 -31.52 -51.22
C ASN A 38 -7.71 -30.78 -50.73
N VAL A 39 -7.53 -29.58 -50.19
CA VAL A 39 -8.60 -28.70 -49.74
C VAL A 39 -8.78 -27.54 -50.72
N ARG A 40 -10.00 -27.00 -50.81
CA ARG A 40 -10.31 -25.87 -51.69
C ARG A 40 -11.02 -24.81 -50.87
N VAL A 41 -10.41 -23.62 -50.78
CA VAL A 41 -11.06 -22.44 -50.19
C VAL A 41 -12.39 -22.18 -50.92
N PRO A 42 -13.51 -22.00 -50.18
CA PRO A 42 -14.81 -21.73 -50.76
C PRO A 42 -14.80 -20.53 -51.72
N ALA A 43 -15.58 -20.62 -52.80
CA ALA A 43 -15.67 -19.51 -53.74
C ALA A 43 -16.47 -18.36 -53.11
N GLY A 44 -15.86 -17.17 -53.04
CA GLY A 44 -16.48 -15.99 -52.44
C GLY A 44 -15.98 -15.66 -51.03
N THR A 45 -15.06 -16.44 -50.46
CA THR A 45 -14.32 -16.04 -49.25
C THR A 45 -13.65 -14.67 -49.51
N ALA A 46 -13.86 -13.73 -48.58
CA ALA A 46 -13.30 -12.39 -48.69
C ALA A 46 -11.78 -12.45 -48.58
N PRO A 47 -11.04 -11.46 -49.13
CA PRO A 47 -9.63 -11.32 -48.80
C PRO A 47 -9.45 -11.08 -47.30
N GLY A 48 -8.49 -11.77 -46.68
CA GLY A 48 -8.25 -11.70 -45.23
C GLY A 48 -7.32 -12.81 -44.74
N LEU A 49 -6.97 -12.73 -43.46
CA LEU A 49 -6.33 -13.82 -42.73
C LEU A 49 -7.41 -14.81 -42.28
N TYR A 50 -7.13 -16.09 -42.45
CA TYR A 50 -7.96 -17.23 -42.06
C TYR A 50 -7.05 -18.32 -41.49
N TYR A 51 -7.64 -19.41 -41.01
CA TYR A 51 -6.92 -20.60 -40.57
C TYR A 51 -7.49 -21.84 -41.24
N VAL A 52 -6.63 -22.84 -41.46
CA VAL A 52 -7.07 -24.20 -41.78
C VAL A 52 -6.98 -25.03 -40.52
N LEU A 53 -8.13 -25.48 -40.02
CA LEU A 53 -8.21 -26.33 -38.84
C LEU A 53 -8.15 -27.80 -39.23
N PHE A 54 -7.38 -28.57 -38.47
CA PHE A 54 -7.23 -30.01 -38.56
C PHE A 54 -7.88 -30.61 -37.32
N VAL A 55 -9.05 -31.24 -37.49
CA VAL A 55 -9.87 -31.73 -36.37
C VAL A 55 -9.89 -33.25 -36.37
N ALA A 56 -9.16 -33.84 -35.43
CA ALA A 56 -9.17 -35.27 -35.16
C ALA A 56 -10.46 -35.65 -34.41
N ASP A 57 -10.90 -36.89 -34.67
CA ASP A 57 -12.11 -37.51 -34.14
C ASP A 57 -13.32 -36.59 -33.82
N GLU A 58 -13.64 -35.63 -34.69
CA GLU A 58 -14.69 -34.62 -34.48
C GLU A 58 -16.08 -35.15 -34.05
N THR A 59 -16.36 -36.43 -34.25
CA THR A 59 -17.61 -37.07 -33.82
C THR A 59 -17.52 -37.73 -32.44
N GLU A 60 -16.40 -37.57 -31.73
CA GLU A 60 -16.09 -38.14 -30.41
C GLU A 60 -16.42 -39.64 -30.31
N LEU A 61 -16.03 -40.41 -31.33
CA LEU A 61 -16.32 -41.83 -31.41
C LEU A 61 -15.27 -42.69 -30.71
N VAL A 62 -14.08 -42.15 -30.49
CA VAL A 62 -12.94 -42.74 -29.81
C VAL A 62 -12.75 -41.94 -28.53
N ALA A 63 -12.94 -42.57 -27.38
CA ALA A 63 -12.63 -41.93 -26.11
C ALA A 63 -11.11 -41.83 -25.95
N GLU A 64 -10.60 -40.61 -25.88
CA GLU A 64 -9.19 -40.26 -25.71
C GLU A 64 -8.92 -39.85 -24.25
N THR A 65 -7.65 -39.77 -23.85
CA THR A 65 -7.29 -39.32 -22.49
C THR A 65 -7.41 -37.82 -22.30
N ASP A 66 -7.47 -37.10 -23.41
CA ASP A 66 -7.55 -35.66 -23.50
C ASP A 66 -8.24 -35.35 -24.84
N GLU A 67 -9.49 -34.90 -24.78
CA GLU A 67 -10.31 -34.55 -25.96
C GLU A 67 -10.04 -33.10 -26.42
N SER A 68 -9.31 -32.31 -25.63
CA SER A 68 -9.07 -30.88 -25.91
C SER A 68 -7.92 -30.65 -26.91
N ASN A 69 -7.09 -31.65 -27.15
CA ASN A 69 -5.93 -31.56 -28.04
C ASN A 69 -6.19 -32.00 -29.50
N ASN A 70 -7.46 -32.15 -29.87
CA ASN A 70 -7.87 -32.71 -31.15
C ASN A 70 -7.88 -31.69 -32.31
N VAL A 71 -7.55 -30.42 -32.06
CA VAL A 71 -7.54 -29.34 -33.05
C VAL A 71 -6.13 -28.78 -33.21
N VAL A 72 -5.70 -28.60 -34.46
CA VAL A 72 -4.51 -27.82 -34.81
C VAL A 72 -4.89 -26.81 -35.89
N ALA A 73 -4.48 -25.55 -35.73
CA ALA A 73 -4.72 -24.48 -36.70
C ALA A 73 -3.43 -24.14 -37.47
N ILE A 74 -3.58 -23.79 -38.76
CA ILE A 74 -2.48 -23.25 -39.58
C ILE A 74 -2.97 -21.98 -40.29
N PRO A 75 -2.28 -20.84 -40.18
CA PRO A 75 -2.71 -19.61 -40.84
C PRO A 75 -2.69 -19.73 -42.37
N LEU A 76 -3.67 -19.11 -43.01
CA LEU A 76 -3.92 -19.08 -44.44
C LEU A 76 -4.40 -17.69 -44.85
N VAL A 77 -3.64 -17.00 -45.69
CA VAL A 77 -4.10 -15.75 -46.30
C VAL A 77 -4.93 -16.05 -47.55
N VAL A 78 -6.15 -15.53 -47.58
CA VAL A 78 -7.02 -15.57 -48.76
C VAL A 78 -6.94 -14.21 -49.45
N GLY A 79 -6.68 -14.19 -50.76
CA GLY A 79 -6.61 -12.96 -51.56
C GLY A 79 -5.25 -12.24 -51.53
N ASN A 80 -5.24 -10.97 -51.97
CA ASN A 80 -4.05 -10.11 -51.98
C ASN A 80 -4.16 -9.08 -50.83
N VAL A 81 -4.06 -9.55 -49.59
CA VAL A 81 -3.68 -8.66 -48.46
C VAL A 81 -2.17 -8.44 -48.59
N ALA A 82 -1.68 -7.22 -48.40
CA ALA A 82 -0.24 -6.95 -48.46
C ALA A 82 0.45 -7.85 -47.42
N ALA A 83 1.45 -8.59 -47.86
CA ALA A 83 2.21 -9.45 -46.98
C ALA A 83 3.28 -8.57 -46.33
N GLU A 84 3.07 -8.21 -45.08
CA GLU A 84 3.88 -7.25 -44.29
C GLU A 84 4.52 -7.97 -43.07
N PRO A 85 5.70 -7.52 -42.61
CA PRO A 85 6.29 -7.95 -41.33
C PRO A 85 5.48 -7.44 -40.12
N ASP A 86 5.81 -7.92 -38.92
CA ASP A 86 5.24 -7.45 -37.64
C ASP A 86 6.30 -7.61 -36.54
N LEU A 87 7.03 -6.54 -36.24
CA LEU A 87 8.17 -6.51 -35.34
C LEU A 87 7.76 -6.02 -33.96
N ARG A 88 7.94 -6.87 -32.95
CA ARG A 88 7.78 -6.45 -31.55
C ARG A 88 8.96 -6.80 -30.68
N VAL A 89 9.08 -6.11 -29.56
CA VAL A 89 10.00 -6.49 -28.47
C VAL A 89 9.30 -7.56 -27.62
N SER A 90 9.74 -8.81 -27.72
CA SER A 90 9.13 -9.94 -26.97
C SER A 90 9.57 -10.01 -25.50
N GLY A 91 10.58 -9.23 -25.11
CA GLY A 91 11.04 -9.10 -23.74
C GLY A 91 12.31 -8.27 -23.65
N ALA A 92 12.45 -7.50 -22.57
CA ALA A 92 13.67 -6.77 -22.25
C ALA A 92 13.95 -6.82 -20.74
N SER A 93 15.21 -6.60 -20.38
CA SER A 93 15.63 -6.46 -18.99
C SER A 93 16.62 -5.33 -18.83
N VAL A 94 16.57 -4.72 -17.65
CA VAL A 94 17.40 -3.58 -17.26
C VAL A 94 18.14 -3.97 -16.00
N THR A 95 19.47 -3.84 -16.02
CA THR A 95 20.35 -4.08 -14.87
C THR A 95 20.97 -2.76 -14.45
N THR A 96 20.57 -2.28 -13.28
CA THR A 96 21.10 -1.03 -12.71
C THR A 96 22.27 -1.30 -11.75
N PRO A 97 23.18 -0.33 -11.55
CA PRO A 97 24.30 -0.48 -10.62
C PRO A 97 23.89 -0.54 -9.14
N LEU A 98 22.70 -0.02 -8.80
CA LEU A 98 22.14 -0.07 -7.45
C LEU A 98 20.91 -0.97 -7.42
N PRO A 99 20.60 -1.59 -6.25
CA PRO A 99 19.38 -2.38 -6.07
C PRO A 99 18.10 -1.57 -6.35
N GLY A 100 17.00 -2.27 -6.65
CA GLY A 100 15.68 -1.64 -6.79
C GLY A 100 15.48 -0.83 -8.07
N GLY A 101 16.24 -1.09 -9.15
CA GLY A 101 16.10 -0.35 -10.41
C GLY A 101 16.66 1.08 -10.35
N VAL A 102 17.47 1.40 -9.34
CA VAL A 102 18.03 2.74 -9.13
C VAL A 102 19.37 2.89 -9.85
N VAL A 103 19.57 4.01 -10.54
CA VAL A 103 20.83 4.40 -11.16
C VAL A 103 21.15 5.85 -10.82
N ARG A 104 22.45 6.16 -10.65
CA ARG A 104 22.85 7.56 -10.44
C ARG A 104 22.98 8.31 -11.75
N ALA A 105 22.58 9.58 -11.76
CA ALA A 105 22.86 10.46 -12.88
C ALA A 105 24.38 10.46 -13.20
N GLY A 106 24.75 10.16 -14.45
CA GLY A 106 26.14 9.98 -14.88
C GLY A 106 26.64 8.54 -14.90
N GLN A 107 25.87 7.56 -14.41
CA GLN A 107 26.20 6.14 -14.50
C GLN A 107 25.56 5.47 -15.72
N ALA A 108 26.10 4.30 -16.06
CA ALA A 108 25.56 3.45 -17.11
C ALA A 108 24.58 2.41 -16.54
N VAL A 109 23.61 2.04 -17.37
CA VAL A 109 22.66 0.95 -17.14
C VAL A 109 22.88 -0.09 -18.24
N ASP A 110 22.99 -1.36 -17.88
CA ASP A 110 23.14 -2.43 -18.87
C ASP A 110 21.75 -2.99 -19.21
N VAL A 111 21.46 -3.16 -20.49
CA VAL A 111 20.15 -3.62 -20.98
C VAL A 111 20.27 -4.79 -21.94
N THR A 112 19.25 -5.65 -21.96
CA THR A 112 19.07 -6.67 -23.01
C THR A 112 17.64 -6.64 -23.52
N ALA A 113 17.44 -6.96 -24.79
CA ALA A 113 16.13 -7.05 -25.42
C ALA A 113 16.08 -8.18 -26.46
N VAL A 114 14.88 -8.65 -26.79
CA VAL A 114 14.66 -9.61 -27.87
C VAL A 114 13.58 -9.07 -28.80
N VAL A 115 13.92 -8.88 -30.07
CA VAL A 115 12.99 -8.48 -31.13
C VAL A 115 12.55 -9.70 -31.91
N ILE A 116 11.26 -9.88 -32.16
CA ILE A 116 10.69 -10.97 -32.96
C ILE A 116 9.88 -10.42 -34.13
N ASN A 117 9.90 -11.11 -35.27
CA ASN A 117 9.01 -10.82 -36.41
C ASN A 117 7.87 -11.85 -36.50
N ASP A 118 6.67 -11.47 -36.08
CA ASP A 118 5.46 -12.30 -36.11
C ASP A 118 4.66 -12.16 -37.41
N GLY A 119 5.14 -11.35 -38.34
CA GLY A 119 4.45 -11.07 -39.59
C GLY A 119 4.52 -12.23 -40.57
N VAL A 120 3.99 -12.01 -41.77
CA VAL A 120 3.89 -13.06 -42.80
C VAL A 120 5.00 -12.99 -43.85
N VAL A 121 5.89 -12.00 -43.75
CA VAL A 121 7.11 -11.86 -44.56
C VAL A 121 8.30 -11.40 -43.71
N ALA A 122 9.51 -11.52 -44.25
CA ALA A 122 10.71 -11.02 -43.58
C ALA A 122 10.71 -9.48 -43.51
N ALA A 123 11.10 -8.95 -42.37
CA ALA A 123 11.32 -7.52 -42.17
C ALA A 123 12.63 -7.07 -42.85
N PRO A 124 12.70 -5.82 -43.35
CA PRO A 124 13.96 -5.21 -43.77
C PRO A 124 14.89 -4.96 -42.56
N THR A 125 16.06 -4.40 -42.82
CA THR A 125 16.93 -3.88 -41.74
C THR A 125 16.27 -2.65 -41.12
N VAL A 126 16.13 -2.63 -39.80
CA VAL A 126 15.54 -1.54 -39.01
C VAL A 126 16.47 -1.18 -37.84
N ASP A 127 16.21 -0.06 -37.15
CA ASP A 127 16.92 0.30 -35.93
C ASP A 127 16.03 0.06 -34.69
N MET A 128 16.63 -0.42 -33.61
CA MET A 128 16.02 -0.40 -32.28
C MET A 128 16.65 0.74 -31.48
N LYS A 129 15.84 1.73 -31.11
CA LYS A 129 16.28 2.87 -30.29
C LYS A 129 16.09 2.57 -28.82
N TYR A 130 17.09 2.96 -28.02
CA TYR A 130 17.00 2.99 -26.57
C TYR A 130 16.78 4.43 -26.13
N VAL A 131 15.72 4.70 -25.39
CA VAL A 131 15.24 6.05 -25.12
C VAL A 131 14.90 6.20 -23.64
N LEU A 132 15.23 7.33 -23.04
CA LEU A 132 14.81 7.71 -21.69
C LEU A 132 13.57 8.58 -21.78
N SER A 133 12.49 8.19 -21.11
CA SER A 133 11.20 8.88 -21.08
C SER A 133 10.71 9.08 -19.63
N THR A 134 9.76 9.99 -19.45
CA THR A 134 9.01 10.17 -18.19
C THR A 134 7.72 9.35 -18.15
N ASP A 135 7.34 8.70 -19.25
CA ASP A 135 6.19 7.82 -19.33
C ASP A 135 6.51 6.59 -20.21
N THR A 136 5.50 5.78 -20.51
CA THR A 136 5.65 4.54 -21.28
C THR A 136 5.47 4.74 -22.79
N VAL A 137 5.21 5.96 -23.25
CA VAL A 137 4.84 6.28 -24.63
C VAL A 137 6.02 6.88 -25.36
N TYR A 138 6.35 6.33 -26.54
CA TYR A 138 7.39 6.94 -27.37
C TYR A 138 6.88 8.19 -28.10
N ASP A 139 7.43 9.35 -27.77
CA ASP A 139 7.11 10.62 -28.40
C ASP A 139 8.32 11.57 -28.57
N ALA A 140 8.04 12.81 -29.02
CA ALA A 140 9.08 13.79 -29.34
C ALA A 140 9.75 14.44 -28.12
N SER A 141 9.20 14.26 -26.92
CA SER A 141 9.77 14.73 -25.65
C SER A 141 10.87 13.81 -25.12
N ASP A 142 10.92 12.58 -25.60
CA ASP A 142 11.85 11.57 -25.12
C ASP A 142 13.29 11.79 -25.58
N LYS A 143 14.23 11.26 -24.78
CA LYS A 143 15.66 11.43 -25.01
C LYS A 143 16.32 10.12 -25.43
N GLN A 144 16.65 10.01 -26.71
CA GLN A 144 17.41 8.87 -27.22
C GLN A 144 18.79 8.78 -26.54
N LEU A 145 19.12 7.60 -26.00
CA LEU A 145 20.39 7.28 -25.36
C LEU A 145 21.35 6.57 -26.31
N SER A 146 20.84 5.58 -27.05
CA SER A 146 21.60 4.76 -28.01
C SER A 146 20.67 4.14 -29.06
N TYR A 147 21.22 3.36 -29.98
CA TYR A 147 20.47 2.48 -30.87
C TYR A 147 21.32 1.28 -31.29
N ASP A 148 20.66 0.18 -31.64
CA ASP A 148 21.24 -0.97 -32.33
C ASP A 148 20.57 -1.17 -33.68
N GLN A 149 21.33 -1.66 -34.66
CA GLN A 149 20.81 -1.93 -36.01
C GLN A 149 20.46 -3.42 -36.13
N ILE A 150 19.19 -3.72 -36.40
CA ILE A 150 18.67 -5.07 -36.56
C ILE A 150 18.72 -5.44 -38.05
N ASP A 151 19.51 -6.45 -38.41
CA ASP A 151 19.55 -6.99 -39.77
C ASP A 151 18.19 -7.61 -40.17
N SER A 152 17.96 -7.82 -41.48
CA SER A 152 16.70 -8.38 -41.97
C SER A 152 16.27 -9.66 -41.22
N LEU A 153 15.09 -9.60 -40.60
CA LEU A 153 14.57 -10.61 -39.70
C LEU A 153 13.47 -11.45 -40.38
N GLY A 154 13.70 -12.76 -40.51
CA GLY A 154 12.72 -13.68 -41.10
C GLY A 154 11.51 -13.94 -40.18
N VAL A 155 10.41 -14.41 -40.78
CA VAL A 155 9.17 -14.76 -40.05
C VAL A 155 9.44 -15.76 -38.92
N GLY A 156 8.94 -15.47 -37.72
CA GLY A 156 9.07 -16.25 -36.49
C GLY A 156 10.50 -16.31 -35.93
N LEU A 157 11.43 -15.53 -36.47
CA LEU A 157 12.81 -15.45 -35.95
C LEU A 157 12.93 -14.30 -34.96
N ALA A 158 13.85 -14.46 -34.01
CA ALA A 158 14.17 -13.47 -33.00
C ALA A 158 15.62 -12.97 -33.12
N SER A 159 15.86 -11.69 -32.80
CA SER A 159 17.16 -11.04 -32.68
C SER A 159 17.38 -10.58 -31.24
N PRO A 160 18.39 -11.11 -30.52
CA PRO A 160 18.76 -10.62 -29.21
C PRO A 160 19.68 -9.40 -29.33
N GLU A 161 19.40 -8.37 -28.54
CA GLU A 161 20.11 -7.08 -28.53
C GLU A 161 20.62 -6.76 -27.12
N GLU A 162 21.79 -6.12 -27.01
CA GLU A 162 22.41 -5.75 -25.72
C GLU A 162 23.14 -4.41 -25.82
N ALA A 163 22.96 -3.54 -24.82
CA ALA A 163 23.60 -2.22 -24.79
C ALA A 163 23.95 -1.77 -23.36
N SER A 164 24.91 -0.84 -23.26
CA SER A 164 25.23 -0.13 -22.02
C SER A 164 24.92 1.34 -22.21
N LEU A 165 23.87 1.81 -21.53
CA LEU A 165 23.23 3.10 -21.74
C LEU A 165 23.69 4.09 -20.67
N ASN A 166 24.33 5.19 -21.06
CA ASN A 166 24.76 6.21 -20.10
C ASN A 166 23.62 7.18 -19.77
N ILE A 167 23.24 7.25 -18.50
CA ILE A 167 22.36 8.30 -17.99
C ILE A 167 23.19 9.57 -17.81
N SER A 168 22.72 10.68 -18.35
CA SER A 168 23.45 11.94 -18.29
C SER A 168 23.52 12.48 -16.87
N THR A 169 24.62 13.13 -16.48
CA THR A 169 24.70 13.87 -15.21
C THR A 169 23.71 15.03 -15.12
N ALA A 170 23.14 15.46 -16.25
CA ALA A 170 22.13 16.52 -16.29
C ALA A 170 20.69 15.98 -16.20
N THR A 171 20.51 14.66 -16.08
CA THR A 171 19.18 14.08 -15.83
C THR A 171 18.77 14.41 -14.40
N ALA A 172 17.57 14.98 -14.23
CA ALA A 172 17.02 15.28 -12.90
C ALA A 172 16.75 13.97 -12.14
N ALA A 173 16.81 14.01 -10.81
CA ALA A 173 16.37 12.87 -10.02
C ALA A 173 14.86 12.65 -10.23
N GLY A 174 14.41 11.41 -10.08
CA GLY A 174 13.01 11.01 -10.24
C GLY A 174 12.86 9.69 -10.98
N ASP A 175 11.60 9.34 -11.24
CA ASP A 175 11.25 8.11 -11.94
C ASP A 175 11.16 8.33 -13.45
N TYR A 176 11.71 7.37 -14.19
CA TYR A 176 11.79 7.39 -15.64
C TYR A 176 11.50 5.98 -16.19
N TYR A 177 11.28 5.90 -17.49
CA TYR A 177 11.23 4.66 -18.24
C TYR A 177 12.37 4.61 -19.26
N LEU A 178 12.99 3.45 -19.39
CA LEU A 178 13.81 3.09 -20.56
C LEU A 178 12.90 2.43 -21.59
N LEU A 179 12.67 3.13 -22.70
CA LEU A 179 11.91 2.62 -23.84
C LEU A 179 12.84 1.92 -24.83
N PHE A 180 12.41 0.74 -25.26
CA PHE A 180 12.98 -0.07 -26.32
C PHE A 180 12.03 0.02 -27.50
N VAL A 181 12.42 0.74 -28.54
CA VAL A 181 11.54 1.03 -29.67
C VAL A 181 12.13 0.40 -30.93
N VAL A 182 11.54 -0.71 -31.38
CA VAL A 182 11.91 -1.33 -32.67
C VAL A 182 11.25 -0.59 -33.82
N ASP A 183 11.99 -0.45 -34.92
CA ASP A 183 11.56 0.29 -36.12
C ASP A 183 11.08 1.73 -35.83
N ALA A 184 11.74 2.40 -34.89
CA ALA A 184 11.40 3.75 -34.43
C ALA A 184 11.47 4.87 -35.49
N ASP A 185 11.76 4.54 -36.75
CA ASP A 185 11.80 5.46 -37.89
C ASP A 185 10.78 5.05 -38.99
N ASP A 186 9.87 4.12 -38.68
CA ASP A 186 8.84 3.55 -39.56
C ASP A 186 9.41 3.10 -40.92
N VAL A 187 10.51 2.33 -40.89
CA VAL A 187 11.22 1.87 -42.10
C VAL A 187 10.52 0.66 -42.72
N ALA A 188 10.04 -0.26 -41.90
CA ALA A 188 9.12 -1.32 -42.28
C ALA A 188 7.68 -0.77 -42.23
N ALA A 189 6.81 -1.28 -43.11
CA ALA A 189 5.37 -1.10 -42.93
C ALA A 189 4.86 -2.41 -42.34
N GLU A 190 4.21 -2.33 -41.19
CA GLU A 190 3.94 -3.50 -40.35
C GLU A 190 2.46 -3.84 -40.29
N LEU A 191 2.15 -5.08 -39.87
CA LEU A 191 0.76 -5.48 -39.64
C LEU A 191 0.17 -4.80 -38.40
N ASP A 192 1.01 -4.52 -37.40
CA ASP A 192 0.64 -3.82 -36.17
C ASP A 192 1.77 -2.88 -35.73
N GLU A 193 1.59 -1.59 -35.97
CA GLU A 193 2.54 -0.54 -35.55
C GLU A 193 2.44 -0.22 -34.05
N GLY A 194 1.48 -0.81 -33.33
CA GLY A 194 1.20 -0.53 -31.93
C GLY A 194 2.03 -1.35 -30.94
N ASN A 195 2.76 -2.36 -31.39
CA ASN A 195 3.45 -3.34 -30.53
C ASN A 195 4.99 -3.16 -30.51
N ASN A 196 5.49 -2.07 -31.08
CA ASN A 196 6.91 -1.82 -31.29
C ASN A 196 7.65 -1.28 -30.05
N VAL A 197 6.93 -0.91 -28.99
CA VAL A 197 7.49 -0.25 -27.80
C VAL A 197 7.40 -1.18 -26.59
N PHE A 198 8.52 -1.34 -25.88
CA PHE A 198 8.58 -1.91 -24.54
C PHE A 198 9.16 -0.89 -23.57
N ALA A 199 8.57 -0.72 -22.39
CA ALA A 199 9.01 0.23 -21.37
C ALA A 199 9.46 -0.49 -20.09
N ALA A 200 10.61 -0.11 -19.55
CA ALA A 200 11.12 -0.62 -18.27
C ALA A 200 11.37 0.54 -17.30
N PRO A 201 10.80 0.52 -16.07
CA PRO A 201 11.00 1.60 -15.11
C PRO A 201 12.43 1.62 -14.58
N ILE A 202 12.96 2.81 -14.35
CA ILE A 202 14.20 3.07 -13.60
C ILE A 202 14.02 4.31 -12.74
N THR A 203 14.66 4.35 -11.58
CA THR A 203 14.74 5.57 -10.77
C THR A 203 16.13 6.18 -10.94
N VAL A 204 16.18 7.44 -11.34
CA VAL A 204 17.42 8.21 -11.39
C VAL A 204 17.57 8.95 -10.06
N THR A 205 18.67 8.72 -9.35
CA THR A 205 19.04 9.50 -8.16
C THR A 205 20.31 10.33 -8.42
N LYS A 206 20.51 11.38 -7.65
CA LYS A 206 21.79 12.10 -7.59
C LYS A 206 22.59 11.74 -6.33
N ASP A 207 21.98 11.05 -5.37
CA ASP A 207 22.63 10.70 -4.11
C ASP A 207 23.73 9.67 -4.32
N ASP A 208 24.88 9.97 -3.74
CA ASP A 208 25.99 9.06 -3.56
C ASP A 208 26.26 8.76 -2.08
N PRO A 209 25.50 7.84 -1.44
CA PRO A 209 25.79 7.39 -0.08
C PRO A 209 27.19 6.81 0.15
N ASN A 210 28.02 6.56 -0.87
CA ASN A 210 29.41 6.13 -0.71
C ASN A 210 30.42 7.18 -1.20
N GLY A 211 29.92 8.37 -1.54
CA GLY A 211 30.66 9.47 -2.12
C GLY A 211 31.64 10.06 -1.12
N ILE A 212 32.79 10.52 -1.62
CA ILE A 212 33.76 11.31 -0.87
C ILE A 212 33.54 12.81 -1.05
N LEU A 213 32.28 13.21 -1.23
CA LEU A 213 31.83 14.56 -1.54
C LEU A 213 31.44 15.32 -0.25
N PRO A 214 31.34 16.66 -0.31
CA PRO A 214 30.64 17.46 0.70
C PRO A 214 29.15 17.07 0.80
N ASP A 215 28.49 17.53 1.86
CA ASP A 215 27.09 17.20 2.17
C ASP A 215 26.46 18.39 2.92
N LEU A 216 25.70 19.24 2.24
CA LEU A 216 25.17 20.52 2.73
C LEU A 216 23.76 20.39 3.27
N VAL A 217 23.62 20.13 4.57
CA VAL A 217 22.30 20.06 5.21
C VAL A 217 21.89 21.38 5.84
N LEU A 218 20.58 21.59 5.97
CA LEU A 218 20.02 22.73 6.70
C LEU A 218 19.73 22.35 8.16
N SER A 219 20.11 23.22 9.09
CA SER A 219 19.80 23.04 10.52
C SER A 219 19.43 24.34 11.22
N SER A 220 18.97 24.24 12.47
CA SER A 220 18.66 25.41 13.33
C SER A 220 17.71 26.41 12.65
N ILE A 221 16.72 25.89 11.95
CA ILE A 221 15.80 26.67 11.13
C ILE A 221 14.74 27.32 12.02
N GLY A 222 14.46 28.61 11.81
CA GLY A 222 13.45 29.35 12.56
C GLY A 222 12.82 30.46 11.73
N LEU A 223 11.58 30.82 12.10
CA LEU A 223 10.83 31.95 11.56
C LEU A 223 10.51 32.95 12.67
N SER A 224 10.51 34.24 12.36
CA SER A 224 10.07 35.27 13.30
C SER A 224 8.56 35.27 13.55
N ALA A 225 7.77 34.60 12.70
CA ALA A 225 6.33 34.42 12.84
C ALA A 225 5.89 33.21 12.00
N THR A 226 4.87 32.49 12.44
CA THR A 226 4.27 31.34 11.70
C THR A 226 2.93 31.69 11.06
N THR A 227 2.31 32.82 11.40
CA THR A 227 1.14 33.37 10.69
C THR A 227 1.46 34.76 10.16
N ILE A 228 1.36 34.95 8.85
CA ILE A 228 1.86 36.15 8.16
C ILE A 228 0.82 36.64 7.14
N PRO A 229 0.38 37.91 7.19
CA PRO A 229 -0.48 38.46 6.16
C PRO A 229 0.19 38.46 4.78
N ALA A 230 -0.60 38.24 3.73
CA ALA A 230 -0.11 38.38 2.36
C ALA A 230 0.46 39.78 2.12
N GLY A 231 1.70 39.85 1.62
CA GLY A 231 2.42 41.11 1.37
C GLY A 231 3.32 41.58 2.53
N ASP A 232 3.21 40.98 3.72
CA ASP A 232 4.07 41.30 4.87
C ASP A 232 5.38 40.51 4.84
N GLN A 233 6.28 40.85 5.77
CA GLN A 233 7.61 40.26 5.85
C GLN A 233 7.76 39.33 7.05
N VAL A 234 8.51 38.25 6.86
CA VAL A 234 8.96 37.33 7.91
C VAL A 234 10.46 37.18 7.83
N THR A 235 11.12 37.12 8.99
CA THR A 235 12.56 36.83 9.05
C THR A 235 12.74 35.33 9.17
N VAL A 236 13.58 34.75 8.34
CA VAL A 236 14.05 33.37 8.47
C VAL A 236 15.49 33.37 8.98
N THR A 237 15.82 32.39 9.83
CA THR A 237 17.17 32.09 10.30
C THR A 237 17.46 30.61 10.11
N VAL A 238 18.67 30.26 9.68
CA VAL A 238 19.03 28.89 9.31
C VAL A 238 20.54 28.75 9.25
N ASN A 239 21.06 27.57 9.58
CA ASN A 239 22.45 27.21 9.30
C ASN A 239 22.52 26.31 8.07
N VAL A 240 23.50 26.57 7.21
CA VAL A 240 23.93 25.64 6.16
C VAL A 240 25.18 24.93 6.68
N ASP A 241 25.09 23.63 6.91
CA ASP A 241 26.13 22.81 7.52
C ASP A 241 26.75 21.86 6.49
N ASN A 242 28.08 21.79 6.41
CA ASN A 242 28.74 20.75 5.63
C ASN A 242 29.05 19.53 6.52
N ILE A 243 28.16 18.54 6.56
CA ILE A 243 28.34 17.30 7.34
C ILE A 243 29.09 16.20 6.58
N GLY A 244 29.47 16.49 5.33
CA GLY A 244 30.12 15.55 4.42
C GLY A 244 31.59 15.26 4.78
N VAL A 245 32.23 14.44 3.96
CA VAL A 245 33.62 14.02 4.19
C VAL A 245 34.65 14.81 3.37
N ALA A 246 34.19 15.83 2.62
CA ALA A 246 35.03 16.76 1.87
C ALA A 246 34.57 18.23 2.04
N PRO A 247 35.46 19.21 1.82
CA PRO A 247 35.07 20.63 1.84
C PRO A 247 34.12 20.98 0.69
N ALA A 248 33.13 21.83 0.97
CA ALA A 248 32.19 22.38 0.00
C ALA A 248 32.74 23.67 -0.63
N GLY A 249 32.42 23.90 -1.91
CA GLY A 249 32.68 25.16 -2.60
C GLY A 249 31.72 26.26 -2.16
N ASP A 250 31.80 27.44 -2.79
CA ASP A 250 30.79 28.49 -2.58
C ASP A 250 29.47 28.10 -3.24
N SER A 251 28.35 28.20 -2.50
CA SER A 251 27.00 27.84 -2.92
C SER A 251 26.01 28.97 -2.63
N ARG A 252 24.70 28.71 -2.76
CA ARG A 252 23.63 29.65 -2.41
C ARG A 252 22.53 28.94 -1.66
N LEU A 253 21.99 29.59 -0.64
CA LEU A 253 20.73 29.20 -0.04
C LEU A 253 19.63 30.05 -0.68
N LYS A 254 18.60 29.42 -1.22
CA LYS A 254 17.44 30.11 -1.79
C LYS A 254 16.19 29.87 -0.96
N TYR A 255 15.31 30.87 -0.97
CA TYR A 255 14.05 30.88 -0.24
C TYR A 255 12.88 30.99 -1.21
N TYR A 256 11.88 30.15 -1.03
CA TYR A 256 10.68 30.09 -1.85
C TYR A 256 9.41 30.09 -0.98
N PHE A 257 8.30 30.57 -1.55
CA PHE A 257 6.95 30.39 -1.02
C PHE A 257 6.25 29.30 -1.82
N SER A 258 5.72 28.29 -1.13
CA SER A 258 4.98 27.16 -1.71
C SER A 258 3.60 27.01 -1.07
N ASN A 259 2.70 26.31 -1.77
CA ASN A 259 1.42 25.87 -1.21
C ASN A 259 1.48 24.45 -0.61
N ASP A 260 2.59 23.73 -0.81
CA ASP A 260 2.88 22.41 -0.26
C ASP A 260 4.32 22.35 0.28
N ASP A 261 4.73 21.21 0.83
CA ASP A 261 6.05 21.01 1.41
C ASP A 261 7.10 20.53 0.40
N GLN A 262 6.76 20.46 -0.89
CA GLN A 262 7.63 19.95 -1.95
C GLN A 262 8.25 21.10 -2.73
N TYR A 263 9.55 21.00 -3.04
CA TYR A 263 10.22 21.97 -3.90
C TYR A 263 10.03 21.63 -5.38
N ASP A 264 9.31 22.47 -6.12
CA ASP A 264 9.03 22.27 -7.54
C ASP A 264 8.97 23.58 -8.37
N GLY A 265 8.56 23.46 -9.64
CA GLY A 265 8.48 24.61 -10.56
C GLY A 265 7.33 25.60 -10.31
N GLY A 266 6.38 25.24 -9.46
CA GLY A 266 5.24 26.06 -9.01
C GLY A 266 5.60 27.07 -7.91
N ASP A 267 6.77 26.91 -7.30
CA ASP A 267 7.20 27.71 -6.17
C ASP A 267 7.59 29.15 -6.51
N THR A 268 7.20 30.08 -5.64
CA THR A 268 7.49 31.50 -5.81
C THR A 268 8.80 31.88 -5.15
N TYR A 269 9.81 32.17 -5.95
CA TYR A 269 11.10 32.67 -5.45
C TYR A 269 10.96 33.96 -4.64
N LEU A 270 11.52 33.97 -3.42
CA LEU A 270 11.45 35.10 -2.48
C LEU A 270 12.78 35.84 -2.35
N ASN A 271 13.87 35.12 -2.02
CA ASN A 271 15.16 35.72 -1.72
C ASN A 271 16.31 34.69 -1.83
N TYR A 272 17.56 35.11 -1.64
CA TYR A 272 18.72 34.21 -1.51
C TYR A 272 19.81 34.80 -0.62
N ASP A 273 20.58 33.91 0.02
CA ASP A 273 21.84 34.22 0.68
C ASP A 273 23.03 33.51 0.00
N ALA A 274 24.20 34.12 0.08
CA ALA A 274 25.43 33.58 -0.51
C ALA A 274 26.24 32.83 0.55
N VAL A 275 26.41 31.53 0.35
CA VAL A 275 27.14 30.66 1.27
C VAL A 275 28.60 30.60 0.83
N SER A 276 29.50 31.04 1.70
CA SER A 276 30.95 30.94 1.44
C SER A 276 31.43 29.49 1.51
N PRO A 277 32.59 29.13 0.93
CA PRO A 277 33.09 27.75 1.00
C PRO A 277 33.20 27.25 2.45
N LEU A 278 32.69 26.04 2.71
CA LEU A 278 32.62 25.42 4.04
C LEU A 278 33.61 24.25 4.16
N ALA A 279 34.43 24.26 5.21
CA ALA A 279 35.21 23.08 5.58
C ALA A 279 34.31 21.95 6.13
N ILE A 280 34.90 20.76 6.30
CA ILE A 280 34.21 19.61 6.90
C ILE A 280 33.76 19.95 8.33
N GLY A 281 32.46 19.79 8.60
CA GLY A 281 31.82 20.09 9.89
C GLY A 281 31.67 21.58 10.19
N GLU A 282 31.84 22.45 9.20
CA GLU A 282 31.64 23.90 9.35
C GLU A 282 30.20 24.29 9.00
N SER A 283 29.71 25.34 9.67
CA SER A 283 28.35 25.88 9.54
C SER A 283 28.40 27.34 9.09
N SER A 284 27.54 27.73 8.14
CA SER A 284 27.27 29.12 7.79
C SER A 284 25.91 29.55 8.32
N PRO A 285 25.82 30.48 9.28
CA PRO A 285 24.55 31.04 9.72
C PRO A 285 24.04 32.06 8.71
N GLU A 286 22.84 31.83 8.19
CA GLU A 286 22.16 32.68 7.22
C GLU A 286 20.88 33.29 7.81
N SER A 287 20.49 34.46 7.31
CA SER A 287 19.27 35.13 7.73
C SER A 287 18.76 36.10 6.66
N ALA A 288 17.49 35.96 6.32
CA ALA A 288 16.84 36.75 5.30
C ALA A 288 15.46 37.26 5.74
N ASN A 289 15.11 38.46 5.28
CA ASN A 289 13.74 38.96 5.35
C ASN A 289 13.01 38.57 4.06
N LEU A 290 11.97 37.78 4.19
CA LEU A 290 11.17 37.23 3.10
C LEU A 290 9.84 37.98 3.05
N THR A 291 9.41 38.40 1.87
CA THR A 291 8.10 39.05 1.70
C THR A 291 7.10 38.04 1.15
N ILE A 292 6.05 37.73 1.90
CA ILE A 292 5.00 36.81 1.45
C ILE A 292 4.31 37.44 0.23
N PRO A 293 4.08 36.69 -0.87
CA PRO A 293 3.44 37.25 -2.05
C PRO A 293 2.10 37.91 -1.69
N ALA A 294 1.89 39.16 -2.12
CA ALA A 294 0.63 39.89 -1.87
C ALA A 294 -0.60 39.25 -2.55
N THR A 295 -0.37 38.25 -3.40
CA THR A 295 -1.40 37.45 -4.08
C THR A 295 -1.59 36.07 -3.45
N ALA A 296 -0.86 35.73 -2.39
CA ALA A 296 -1.05 34.49 -1.67
C ALA A 296 -2.47 34.44 -1.09
N ALA A 297 -3.11 33.28 -1.20
CA ALA A 297 -4.42 33.05 -0.60
C ALA A 297 -4.27 32.84 0.90
N ASP A 298 -5.30 33.22 1.67
CA ASP A 298 -5.36 32.89 3.09
C ASP A 298 -5.45 31.36 3.27
N GLY A 299 -4.70 30.80 4.21
CA GLY A 299 -4.65 29.36 4.48
C GLY A 299 -3.24 28.85 4.79
N PRO A 300 -3.08 27.53 4.99
CA PRO A 300 -1.77 26.91 5.15
C PRO A 300 -0.91 27.09 3.90
N ALA A 301 0.38 27.33 4.10
CA ALA A 301 1.39 27.46 3.07
C ALA A 301 2.77 27.09 3.65
N PHE A 302 3.82 27.14 2.83
CA PHE A 302 5.17 26.79 3.26
C PHE A 302 6.20 27.82 2.81
N ILE A 303 7.26 27.96 3.60
CA ILE A 303 8.51 28.59 3.17
C ILE A 303 9.52 27.47 2.96
N LEU A 304 9.98 27.32 1.72
CA LEU A 304 10.98 26.33 1.36
C LEU A 304 12.37 26.97 1.35
N LEU A 305 13.32 26.27 1.95
CA LEU A 305 14.73 26.61 1.99
C LEU A 305 15.47 25.56 1.19
N VAL A 306 16.24 25.98 0.20
CA VAL A 306 16.97 25.05 -0.68
C VAL A 306 18.46 25.40 -0.67
N ALA A 307 19.24 24.55 -0.01
CA ALA A 307 20.69 24.59 -0.04
C ALA A 307 21.20 24.24 -1.44
N ASP A 308 22.17 25.00 -1.91
CA ASP A 308 22.80 24.87 -3.22
C ASP A 308 21.84 24.56 -4.40
N GLU A 309 20.67 25.20 -4.46
CA GLU A 309 19.63 24.92 -5.48
C GLU A 309 20.14 24.89 -6.93
N THR A 310 21.26 25.56 -7.23
CA THR A 310 21.87 25.55 -8.56
C THR A 310 22.74 24.32 -8.85
N GLU A 311 22.81 23.38 -7.91
CA GLU A 311 23.64 22.15 -7.92
C GLU A 311 25.08 22.46 -8.35
N LYS A 312 25.64 23.52 -7.75
CA LYS A 312 26.97 24.02 -8.12
C LYS A 312 28.07 23.21 -7.43
N VAL A 313 27.79 22.71 -6.23
CA VAL A 313 28.56 21.77 -5.44
C VAL A 313 27.90 20.41 -5.67
N ALA A 314 28.68 19.43 -6.11
CA ALA A 314 28.19 18.06 -6.17
C ALA A 314 28.32 17.43 -4.79
N GLU A 315 27.23 16.87 -4.30
CA GLU A 315 27.07 16.46 -2.91
C GLU A 315 26.96 14.94 -2.74
N ARG A 316 27.05 14.48 -1.50
CA ARG A 316 26.86 13.08 -1.15
C ARG A 316 25.37 12.73 -1.14
N TYR A 317 24.54 13.60 -0.58
CA TYR A 317 23.09 13.54 -0.70
C TYR A 317 22.66 14.88 -1.28
N GLU A 318 21.99 14.83 -2.42
CA GLU A 318 21.35 16.00 -3.03
C GLU A 318 19.87 16.07 -2.60
N SER A 319 19.35 14.94 -2.09
CA SER A 319 17.97 14.79 -1.64
C SER A 319 17.64 15.48 -0.31
N ASP A 320 18.64 15.78 0.53
CA ASP A 320 18.45 16.36 1.88
C ASP A 320 18.75 17.87 1.95
N ASN A 321 18.83 18.51 0.78
CA ASN A 321 19.12 19.94 0.63
C ASN A 321 17.91 20.86 0.82
N VAL A 322 16.71 20.30 1.01
CA VAL A 322 15.45 21.06 1.12
C VAL A 322 14.89 20.97 2.53
N ALA A 323 14.46 22.10 3.07
CA ALA A 323 13.63 22.14 4.28
C ALA A 323 12.37 22.96 4.04
N ALA A 324 11.23 22.43 4.49
CA ALA A 324 9.93 23.10 4.43
C ALA A 324 9.50 23.58 5.82
N LEU A 325 9.12 24.84 5.92
CA LEU A 325 8.58 25.43 7.15
C LEU A 325 7.11 25.76 6.96
N PRO A 326 6.19 25.16 7.74
CA PRO A 326 4.78 25.50 7.65
C PRO A 326 4.54 26.93 8.14
N ILE A 327 3.73 27.66 7.40
CA ILE A 327 3.18 28.95 7.77
C ILE A 327 1.68 28.97 7.50
N THR A 328 0.97 29.90 8.11
CA THR A 328 -0.40 30.27 7.74
C THR A 328 -0.37 31.64 7.11
N VAL A 329 -0.74 31.73 5.83
CA VAL A 329 -1.01 33.02 5.20
C VAL A 329 -2.37 33.50 5.71
N GLY A 330 -2.39 34.69 6.27
CA GLY A 330 -3.62 35.28 6.78
C GLY A 330 -3.39 36.09 8.03
N PHE A 331 -4.50 36.52 8.62
CA PHE A 331 -4.48 37.26 9.87
C PHE A 331 -4.73 36.30 11.03
N VAL A 332 -3.89 36.36 12.07
CA VAL A 332 -4.26 35.78 13.37
C VAL A 332 -5.50 36.52 13.85
N ALA A 333 -6.63 35.84 13.83
CA ALA A 333 -7.89 36.40 14.30
C ALA A 333 -8.06 36.16 15.80
N THR A 334 -7.20 36.72 16.66
CA THR A 334 -7.48 36.91 18.09
C THR A 334 -6.53 37.92 18.72
N GLY A 335 -7.07 39.05 19.18
CA GLY A 335 -6.36 40.04 20.01
C GLY A 335 -7.24 41.27 20.21
N GLY A 336 -7.42 41.72 21.44
CA GLY A 336 -8.40 42.73 21.83
C GLY A 336 -8.11 44.13 21.25
N PRO A 337 -8.97 45.12 21.53
CA PRO A 337 -8.65 46.52 21.21
C PRO A 337 -7.46 47.01 22.06
N GLY A 338 -6.22 46.75 21.62
CA GLY A 338 -5.02 47.08 22.41
C GLY A 338 -3.65 46.73 21.80
N ASP A 339 -3.51 45.63 21.07
CA ASP A 339 -2.20 45.16 20.58
C ASP A 339 -1.61 46.08 19.49
N ASP A 340 -0.37 46.53 19.68
CA ASP A 340 0.40 47.36 18.75
C ASP A 340 1.86 46.87 18.75
N PRO A 341 2.23 45.93 17.85
CA PRO A 341 3.58 45.38 17.77
C PRO A 341 4.68 46.42 17.51
N GLY A 342 4.29 47.65 17.09
CA GLY A 342 5.21 48.78 16.91
C GLY A 342 5.31 49.71 18.11
N ALA A 343 4.59 49.43 19.21
CA ALA A 343 4.61 50.25 20.41
C ALA A 343 5.96 50.18 21.13
N ASP A 344 6.41 51.32 21.64
CA ASP A 344 7.64 51.41 22.44
C ASP A 344 7.39 50.91 23.88
N LEU A 345 7.12 49.60 24.01
CA LEU A 345 6.75 48.89 25.24
C LEU A 345 7.56 47.58 25.35
N PRO A 346 7.61 46.95 26.55
CA PRO A 346 8.06 45.57 26.71
C PRO A 346 7.12 44.59 25.99
N ASP A 347 7.56 43.36 25.73
CA ASP A 347 6.76 42.28 25.16
C ASP A 347 7.34 40.95 25.62
N LEU A 348 6.67 40.30 26.56
CA LEU A 348 7.08 39.07 27.24
C LEU A 348 6.44 37.87 26.57
N ILE A 349 7.27 36.97 26.06
CA ILE A 349 6.82 35.69 25.52
C ILE A 349 7.31 34.53 26.39
N ALA A 350 6.53 33.46 26.44
CA ALA A 350 7.01 32.16 26.84
C ALA A 350 7.56 31.43 25.61
N ALA A 351 8.68 30.73 25.75
CA ALA A 351 9.36 30.00 24.68
C ALA A 351 10.10 28.78 25.26
N ASP A 352 10.56 27.89 24.38
CA ASP A 352 11.38 26.71 24.70
C ASP A 352 10.80 25.83 25.84
N ALA A 353 9.48 25.67 25.86
CA ALA A 353 8.81 24.95 26.94
C ALA A 353 8.82 23.43 26.68
N TRP A 354 9.22 22.62 27.66
CA TRP A 354 9.23 21.15 27.55
C TRP A 354 9.09 20.48 28.92
N VAL A 355 8.79 19.18 28.91
CA VAL A 355 8.57 18.35 30.11
C VAL A 355 9.48 17.12 30.12
N ASP A 356 9.81 16.61 31.31
CA ASP A 356 10.65 15.42 31.46
C ASP A 356 9.92 14.09 31.19
N THR A 357 8.59 14.09 31.19
CA THR A 357 7.74 12.97 30.80
C THR A 357 6.47 13.47 30.11
N ALA A 358 6.10 12.85 28.99
CA ALA A 358 4.86 13.17 28.27
C ALA A 358 3.62 12.50 28.91
N VAL A 359 3.82 11.46 29.73
CA VAL A 359 2.74 10.75 30.44
C VAL A 359 2.88 10.94 31.94
N VAL A 360 1.80 11.33 32.61
CA VAL A 360 1.78 11.61 34.05
C VAL A 360 0.46 11.19 34.68
N LYS A 361 0.52 10.59 35.87
CA LYS A 361 -0.69 10.22 36.60
C LYS A 361 -1.38 11.44 37.23
N ALA A 362 -2.70 11.51 37.22
CA ALA A 362 -3.44 12.52 37.97
C ALA A 362 -3.05 12.47 39.46
N GLY A 363 -2.77 13.63 40.04
CA GLY A 363 -2.25 13.75 41.40
C GLY A 363 -0.73 13.58 41.54
N GLU A 364 -0.01 13.16 40.52
CA GLU A 364 1.45 13.16 40.51
C GLU A 364 2.01 14.51 39.99
N ARG A 365 3.33 14.63 39.97
CA ARG A 365 4.03 15.84 39.51
C ARG A 365 5.02 15.48 38.42
N LEU A 366 5.28 16.44 37.54
CA LEU A 366 6.28 16.36 36.48
C LEU A 366 7.13 17.64 36.48
N MET A 367 8.35 17.59 35.92
CA MET A 367 9.15 18.81 35.74
C MET A 367 8.83 19.46 34.40
N LEU A 368 8.49 20.75 34.46
CA LEU A 368 8.32 21.63 33.31
C LEU A 368 9.46 22.65 33.30
N TYR A 369 10.05 22.83 32.13
CA TYR A 369 11.07 23.83 31.86
C TYR A 369 10.51 24.82 30.83
N SER A 370 10.85 26.10 30.95
CA SER A 370 10.50 27.12 29.95
C SER A 370 11.44 28.31 30.02
N THR A 371 11.42 29.16 29.00
CA THR A 371 12.15 30.42 28.95
C THR A 371 11.17 31.56 28.77
N ILE A 372 11.26 32.60 29.60
CA ILE A 372 10.52 33.85 29.41
C ILE A 372 11.47 34.88 28.81
N GLN A 373 11.09 35.47 27.68
CA GLN A 373 11.92 36.43 26.95
C GLN A 373 11.18 37.77 26.78
N ASN A 374 11.89 38.88 26.98
CA ASN A 374 11.40 40.19 26.56
C ASN A 374 11.83 40.48 25.12
N VAL A 375 10.93 40.33 24.14
CA VAL A 375 11.16 40.65 22.72
C VAL A 375 10.82 42.11 22.36
N GLY A 376 10.28 42.87 23.31
CA GLY A 376 9.90 44.27 23.14
C GLY A 376 11.06 45.27 23.20
N SER A 377 10.77 46.55 22.99
CA SER A 377 11.79 47.62 22.92
C SER A 377 12.13 48.27 24.26
N GLN A 378 11.34 48.02 25.31
CA GLN A 378 11.54 48.59 26.65
C GLN A 378 11.77 47.52 27.73
N PRO A 379 12.46 47.84 28.83
CA PRO A 379 12.58 46.93 29.97
C PRO A 379 11.22 46.62 30.60
N SER A 380 10.96 45.34 30.89
CA SER A 380 9.79 44.94 31.68
C SER A 380 9.99 45.29 33.16
N VAL A 381 8.89 45.24 33.93
CA VAL A 381 8.97 45.15 35.39
C VAL A 381 8.91 43.69 35.81
N THR A 382 9.11 43.40 37.10
CA THR A 382 8.88 42.04 37.63
C THR A 382 7.43 41.63 37.39
N SER A 383 7.24 40.46 36.79
CA SER A 383 5.94 39.88 36.46
C SER A 383 5.82 38.44 37.00
N LYS A 384 4.80 37.71 36.56
CA LYS A 384 4.61 36.30 36.92
C LYS A 384 4.28 35.46 35.71
N SER A 385 4.97 34.33 35.60
CA SER A 385 4.52 33.24 34.74
C SER A 385 3.64 32.30 35.55
N LYS A 386 2.47 31.96 35.02
CA LYS A 386 1.55 31.00 35.63
C LYS A 386 1.42 29.79 34.73
N TYR A 387 1.22 28.64 35.37
CA TYR A 387 1.15 27.35 34.71
C TYR A 387 -0.26 26.78 34.89
N TYR A 388 -0.83 26.29 33.79
CA TYR A 388 -2.19 25.77 33.77
C TYR A 388 -2.24 24.41 33.08
N LEU A 389 -3.24 23.61 33.44
CA LEU A 389 -3.62 22.41 32.72
C LEU A 389 -4.89 22.70 31.91
N SER A 390 -4.86 22.44 30.61
CA SER A 390 -5.93 22.75 29.65
C SER A 390 -6.28 21.56 28.75
N ARG A 391 -7.48 21.59 28.16
CA ARG A 391 -7.91 20.62 27.14
C ARG A 391 -7.43 20.98 25.75
N ASP A 392 -6.99 22.21 25.52
CA ASP A 392 -6.45 22.67 24.24
C ASP A 392 -5.25 23.59 24.46
N ALA A 393 -4.67 24.10 23.36
CA ALA A 393 -3.47 24.93 23.42
C ALA A 393 -3.75 26.41 23.77
N ASN A 394 -5.02 26.82 23.92
CA ASN A 394 -5.40 28.20 24.16
C ASN A 394 -5.62 28.46 25.65
N PHE A 395 -5.21 29.65 26.11
CA PHE A 395 -5.50 30.07 27.47
C PHE A 395 -6.88 30.72 27.58
N ASP A 396 -7.76 30.14 28.39
CA ASP A 396 -9.08 30.66 28.68
C ASP A 396 -9.56 30.40 30.13
N ALA A 397 -10.82 30.73 30.42
CA ALA A 397 -11.39 30.64 31.77
C ALA A 397 -11.65 29.19 32.25
N GLY A 398 -11.57 28.21 31.36
CA GLY A 398 -11.71 26.78 31.61
C GLY A 398 -10.46 26.11 32.16
N ASP A 399 -9.30 26.77 32.10
CA ASP A 399 -8.02 26.16 32.44
C ASP A 399 -7.78 26.03 33.95
N LYS A 400 -7.20 24.89 34.35
CA LYS A 400 -6.91 24.60 35.75
C LYS A 400 -5.55 25.16 36.15
N TYR A 401 -5.54 26.20 36.99
CA TYR A 401 -4.32 26.77 37.55
C TYR A 401 -3.54 25.78 38.42
N LEU A 402 -2.24 25.63 38.15
CA LEU A 402 -1.35 24.68 38.84
C LEU A 402 -0.38 25.39 39.80
N SER A 403 0.43 26.30 39.26
CA SER A 403 1.48 27.01 40.00
C SER A 403 1.86 28.31 39.31
N TYR A 404 2.82 29.03 39.88
CA TYR A 404 3.42 30.22 39.27
C TYR A 404 4.89 30.31 39.66
N ASP A 405 5.66 31.04 38.86
CA ASP A 405 6.97 31.55 39.23
C ASP A 405 7.04 33.07 39.07
N THR A 406 8.05 33.70 39.64
CA THR A 406 8.28 35.15 39.55
C THR A 406 9.34 35.44 38.52
N VAL A 407 8.97 36.14 37.46
CA VAL A 407 9.89 36.56 36.41
C VAL A 407 10.53 37.89 36.83
N PRO A 408 11.87 37.99 36.92
CA PRO A 408 12.55 39.25 37.22
C PRO A 408 12.29 40.29 36.12
N ALA A 409 12.64 41.55 36.40
CA ALA A 409 12.57 42.59 35.37
C ALA A 409 13.60 42.28 34.27
N LEU A 410 13.17 42.22 33.00
CA LEU A 410 14.00 41.84 31.85
C LEU A 410 14.25 43.03 30.94
N LEU A 411 15.52 43.27 30.57
CA LEU A 411 15.87 44.20 29.50
C LEU A 411 15.43 43.66 28.13
N PRO A 412 15.32 44.51 27.10
CA PRO A 412 15.09 44.06 25.72
C PRO A 412 16.08 42.97 25.29
N GLY A 413 15.56 41.83 24.84
CA GLY A 413 16.30 40.63 24.44
C GLY A 413 16.81 39.75 25.58
N GLU A 414 16.58 40.13 26.85
CA GLU A 414 16.96 39.32 28.01
C GLU A 414 15.95 38.19 28.26
N THR A 415 16.45 37.07 28.77
CA THR A 415 15.65 35.88 29.08
C THR A 415 15.75 35.50 30.57
N SER A 416 14.73 34.83 31.07
CA SER A 416 14.69 34.14 32.36
C SER A 416 14.35 32.68 32.12
N SER A 417 15.18 31.76 32.61
CA SER A 417 14.87 30.33 32.58
C SER A 417 14.08 29.94 33.82
N GLU A 418 12.96 29.25 33.60
CA GLU A 418 12.04 28.83 34.65
C GLU A 418 12.00 27.30 34.71
N ASP A 419 12.11 26.74 35.91
CA ASP A 419 11.96 25.31 36.17
C ASP A 419 10.93 25.11 37.29
N VAL A 420 9.83 24.42 36.98
CA VAL A 420 8.73 24.20 37.93
C VAL A 420 8.30 22.75 37.98
N ASN A 421 7.76 22.36 39.13
CA ASN A 421 7.29 21.00 39.38
C ASN A 421 5.77 21.00 39.70
N PRO A 422 4.91 21.33 38.71
CA PRO A 422 3.47 21.40 38.92
C PRO A 422 2.90 20.03 39.31
N LYS A 423 1.92 20.03 40.21
CA LYS A 423 1.14 18.83 40.54
C LYS A 423 -0.09 18.80 39.64
N ILE A 424 -0.29 17.72 38.89
CA ILE A 424 -1.51 17.52 38.10
C ILE A 424 -2.68 17.36 39.08
N PRO A 425 -3.81 18.08 38.90
CA PRO A 425 -4.94 17.97 39.81
C PRO A 425 -5.46 16.52 39.89
N GLU A 426 -5.75 16.07 41.11
CA GLU A 426 -6.25 14.69 41.37
C GLU A 426 -7.61 14.41 40.71
N ASP A 427 -8.34 15.45 40.33
CA ASP A 427 -9.65 15.39 39.65
C ASP A 427 -9.55 15.64 38.14
N SER A 428 -8.36 15.45 37.56
CA SER A 428 -8.17 15.51 36.11
C SER A 428 -8.53 14.15 35.53
N ASP A 429 -9.42 14.15 34.53
CA ASP A 429 -9.82 12.92 33.86
C ASP A 429 -8.72 12.43 32.91
N HIS A 430 -8.80 11.15 32.54
CA HIS A 430 -7.89 10.53 31.56
C HIS A 430 -7.87 11.27 30.21
N GLY A 431 -6.79 11.07 29.47
CA GLY A 431 -6.66 11.43 28.06
C GLY A 431 -5.64 12.54 27.79
N SER A 432 -5.75 13.13 26.60
CA SER A 432 -4.87 14.21 26.15
C SER A 432 -5.18 15.54 26.84
N TRP A 433 -4.12 16.23 27.28
CA TRP A 433 -4.14 17.54 27.90
C TRP A 433 -2.96 18.40 27.40
N HIS A 434 -3.03 19.69 27.69
CA HIS A 434 -1.94 20.64 27.46
C HIS A 434 -1.52 21.28 28.78
N LEU A 435 -0.21 21.44 28.96
CA LEU A 435 0.35 22.35 29.96
C LEU A 435 0.61 23.70 29.32
N LEU A 436 -0.07 24.73 29.82
CA LEU A 436 0.07 26.10 29.35
C LEU A 436 1.04 26.85 30.25
N VAL A 437 2.03 27.50 29.64
CA VAL A 437 2.90 28.50 30.25
C VAL A 437 2.39 29.87 29.83
N VAL A 438 1.83 30.62 30.77
CA VAL A 438 1.31 31.97 30.52
C VAL A 438 2.25 32.97 31.16
N SER A 439 3.04 33.65 30.34
CA SER A 439 3.89 34.77 30.74
C SER A 439 3.03 36.02 31.04
N ASP A 440 3.52 36.88 31.93
CA ASP A 440 2.77 38.01 32.51
C ASP A 440 1.27 37.73 32.80
N ALA A 441 0.95 36.57 33.36
CA ALA A 441 -0.44 36.11 33.51
C ALA A 441 -1.30 36.93 34.50
N ASN A 442 -0.80 38.07 34.98
CA ASN A 442 -1.48 39.04 35.81
C ASN A 442 -1.74 40.37 35.08
N GLU A 443 -1.22 40.54 33.86
CA GLU A 443 -1.13 41.84 33.18
C GLU A 443 -0.38 42.87 34.07
N ASP A 444 0.73 42.44 34.71
CA ASP A 444 1.55 43.30 35.56
C ASP A 444 2.44 44.24 34.71
N VAL A 445 2.69 43.87 33.46
CA VAL A 445 3.43 44.61 32.43
C VAL A 445 2.43 45.04 31.36
N ALA A 446 2.50 46.30 30.93
CA ALA A 446 1.72 46.73 29.76
C ALA A 446 2.58 46.48 28.53
N GLU A 447 2.12 45.62 27.65
CA GLU A 447 2.93 45.01 26.61
C GLU A 447 2.62 45.59 25.22
N SER A 448 3.54 45.42 24.27
CA SER A 448 3.29 45.78 22.89
C SER A 448 2.31 44.80 22.22
N MET A 449 2.33 43.54 22.66
CA MET A 449 1.39 42.49 22.31
C MET A 449 1.05 41.76 23.60
N GLU A 450 -0.23 41.71 23.95
CA GLU A 450 -0.73 40.97 25.13
C GLU A 450 -1.20 39.57 24.73
N SER A 451 -1.30 39.30 23.42
CA SER A 451 -1.89 38.10 22.83
C SER A 451 -0.92 36.94 22.62
N ASN A 452 0.39 37.15 22.78
CA ASN A 452 1.48 36.20 22.48
C ASN A 452 2.15 35.64 23.74
N ASN A 453 1.47 35.73 24.89
CA ASN A 453 2.06 35.39 26.18
C ASN A 453 1.96 33.90 26.54
N VAL A 454 1.38 33.06 25.68
CA VAL A 454 1.02 31.65 25.98
C VAL A 454 1.83 30.68 25.12
N GLU A 455 2.43 29.68 25.76
CA GLU A 455 3.06 28.51 25.13
C GLU A 455 2.41 27.23 25.67
N ALA A 456 2.18 26.22 24.83
CA ALA A 456 1.46 24.99 25.19
C ALA A 456 2.29 23.72 24.92
N ILE A 457 2.29 22.78 25.86
CA ILE A 457 2.97 21.49 25.75
C ILE A 457 1.95 20.35 25.88
N ALA A 458 1.89 19.43 24.92
CA ALA A 458 1.00 18.27 24.99
C ALA A 458 1.50 17.24 26.02
N ILE A 459 0.58 16.71 26.83
CA ILE A 459 0.82 15.62 27.77
C ILE A 459 -0.40 14.67 27.81
N VAL A 460 -0.19 13.43 28.24
CA VAL A 460 -1.26 12.48 28.56
C VAL A 460 -1.38 12.37 30.08
N VAL A 461 -2.57 12.62 30.60
CA VAL A 461 -2.87 12.39 32.02
C VAL A 461 -3.49 11.03 32.16
N THR A 462 -2.83 10.11 32.85
CA THR A 462 -3.39 8.79 33.18
C THR A 462 -4.07 8.83 34.54
N VAL A 463 -5.15 8.08 34.69
CA VAL A 463 -5.85 7.97 35.96
C VAL A 463 -6.04 6.50 36.29
N ASP A 464 -5.26 5.97 37.24
CA ASP A 464 -5.74 4.78 37.94
C ASP A 464 -6.72 5.24 39.01
N ASP A 465 -8.01 5.15 38.72
CA ASP A 465 -9.08 5.34 39.69
C ASP A 465 -9.74 3.99 39.99
N PRO A 466 -9.27 3.25 41.01
CA PRO A 466 -9.92 2.01 41.46
C PRO A 466 -11.39 2.16 41.88
N THR A 467 -11.89 3.38 42.01
CA THR A 467 -13.28 3.67 42.35
C THR A 467 -14.13 4.03 41.13
N LEU A 468 -13.51 4.22 39.97
CA LEU A 468 -14.19 4.40 38.70
C LEU A 468 -14.97 3.12 38.36
N ASP A 469 -16.24 3.29 38.06
CA ASP A 469 -17.11 2.18 37.65
C ASP A 469 -16.89 1.89 36.15
N ALA A 470 -15.74 1.29 35.82
CA ALA A 470 -15.23 1.05 34.46
C ALA A 470 -14.64 -0.38 34.32
N ALA A 471 -14.19 -0.73 33.11
CA ALA A 471 -13.40 -1.94 32.87
C ALA A 471 -11.96 -1.77 33.43
N ASP A 472 -11.16 -2.83 33.45
CA ASP A 472 -9.72 -2.82 33.80
C ASP A 472 -9.10 -4.05 33.15
N LEU A 473 -8.77 -3.90 31.88
CA LEU A 473 -8.03 -4.83 31.09
C LEU A 473 -6.59 -4.94 31.62
N MET A 474 -6.08 -6.17 31.63
CA MET A 474 -4.73 -6.43 32.07
C MET A 474 -4.22 -7.68 31.38
N ALA A 475 -3.08 -7.58 30.70
CA ALA A 475 -2.35 -8.76 30.26
C ALA A 475 -1.68 -9.44 31.47
N ASP A 476 -1.79 -10.76 31.58
CA ASP A 476 -1.15 -11.56 32.61
C ASP A 476 -0.45 -12.78 32.00
N SER A 477 0.61 -13.23 32.68
CA SER A 477 1.25 -14.52 32.51
C SER A 477 1.58 -14.87 31.05
N PRO A 478 2.38 -14.03 30.36
CA PRO A 478 2.74 -14.27 28.98
C PRO A 478 3.68 -15.48 28.91
N VAL A 479 3.55 -16.30 27.89
CA VAL A 479 4.38 -17.49 27.66
C VAL A 479 4.78 -17.51 26.20
N LEU A 480 6.08 -17.54 25.96
CA LEU A 480 6.62 -17.80 24.63
C LEU A 480 6.78 -19.30 24.43
N SER A 481 6.29 -19.82 23.31
CA SER A 481 6.51 -21.21 22.89
C SER A 481 8.00 -21.57 22.76
N LYS A 482 8.87 -20.59 22.53
CA LYS A 482 10.34 -20.67 22.62
C LYS A 482 10.94 -19.40 23.20
N ALA A 483 11.92 -19.56 24.08
CA ALA A 483 12.70 -18.45 24.63
C ALA A 483 13.86 -18.00 23.71
N VAL A 484 14.22 -18.80 22.70
CA VAL A 484 15.25 -18.48 21.71
C VAL A 484 14.68 -18.71 20.32
N VAL A 485 14.71 -17.67 19.49
CA VAL A 485 14.22 -17.65 18.11
C VAL A 485 15.27 -17.01 17.20
N GLY A 486 15.11 -17.17 15.89
CA GLY A 486 15.96 -16.53 14.89
C GLY A 486 15.15 -15.47 14.17
N ALA A 487 15.82 -14.55 13.50
CA ALA A 487 15.15 -13.58 12.64
C ALA A 487 14.28 -14.30 11.58
N GLY A 488 13.07 -13.77 11.33
CA GLY A 488 12.09 -14.38 10.42
C GLY A 488 11.35 -15.60 10.97
N TYR A 489 11.66 -16.08 12.19
CA TYR A 489 11.02 -17.26 12.78
C TYR A 489 9.63 -16.92 13.36
N GLN A 490 8.67 -17.84 13.21
CA GLN A 490 7.35 -17.72 13.83
C GLN A 490 7.33 -18.28 15.25
N LEU A 491 6.83 -17.47 16.18
CA LEU A 491 6.73 -17.77 17.60
C LEU A 491 5.28 -17.63 18.05
N GLU A 492 4.78 -18.60 18.81
CA GLU A 492 3.50 -18.47 19.51
C GLU A 492 3.72 -17.78 20.87
N VAL A 493 2.90 -16.76 21.13
CA VAL A 493 2.80 -15.96 22.35
C VAL A 493 1.44 -16.21 22.96
N ASP A 494 1.41 -16.86 24.12
CA ASP A 494 0.19 -17.05 24.90
C ASP A 494 0.14 -16.02 26.02
N THR A 495 -1.02 -15.44 26.30
CA THR A 495 -1.27 -14.58 27.46
C THR A 495 -2.69 -14.77 27.96
N LEU A 496 -2.97 -14.26 29.15
CA LEU A 496 -4.32 -14.20 29.72
C LEU A 496 -4.71 -12.74 29.90
N VAL A 497 -5.74 -12.29 29.21
CA VAL A 497 -6.29 -10.94 29.40
C VAL A 497 -7.38 -11.01 30.47
N HIS A 498 -7.27 -10.21 31.51
CA HIS A 498 -8.27 -10.08 32.56
C HIS A 498 -9.07 -8.80 32.38
N ASN A 499 -10.34 -8.80 32.74
CA ASN A 499 -11.06 -7.57 33.10
C ASN A 499 -11.24 -7.57 34.63
N LEU A 500 -10.39 -6.86 35.36
CA LEU A 500 -10.42 -6.74 36.83
C LEU A 500 -11.42 -5.67 37.31
N GLY A 501 -12.04 -4.95 36.38
CA GLY A 501 -12.92 -3.82 36.63
C GLY A 501 -14.33 -4.24 37.04
N THR A 502 -15.18 -3.24 37.25
CA THR A 502 -16.58 -3.45 37.68
C THR A 502 -17.57 -3.45 36.52
N GLN A 503 -17.17 -2.94 35.35
CA GLN A 503 -17.98 -2.94 34.12
C GLN A 503 -17.41 -3.89 33.05
N PRO A 504 -18.25 -4.41 32.13
CA PRO A 504 -17.76 -5.13 30.97
C PRO A 504 -16.95 -4.19 30.06
N SER A 505 -15.86 -4.72 29.49
CA SER A 505 -15.13 -4.08 28.40
C SER A 505 -15.89 -4.26 27.09
N PRO A 506 -16.01 -3.24 26.24
CA PRO A 506 -16.32 -3.45 24.82
C PRO A 506 -15.17 -4.22 24.14
N PRO A 507 -15.34 -4.66 22.87
CA PRO A 507 -14.23 -5.19 22.10
C PRO A 507 -13.10 -4.16 21.98
N SER A 508 -11.86 -4.63 21.95
CA SER A 508 -10.66 -3.79 21.79
C SER A 508 -9.57 -4.57 21.05
N ARG A 509 -8.32 -4.10 21.08
CA ARG A 509 -7.19 -4.78 20.44
C ARG A 509 -6.04 -5.01 21.43
N LEU A 510 -5.33 -6.12 21.23
CA LEU A 510 -4.04 -6.40 21.83
C LEU A 510 -2.98 -6.29 20.74
N LYS A 511 -1.91 -5.52 20.96
CA LYS A 511 -0.75 -5.44 20.07
C LYS A 511 0.50 -6.05 20.70
N LEU A 512 1.34 -6.63 19.86
CA LEU A 512 2.59 -7.28 20.20
C LEU A 512 3.73 -6.55 19.52
N TYR A 513 4.80 -6.27 20.27
CA TYR A 513 5.98 -5.58 19.75
C TYR A 513 7.26 -6.28 20.20
N LEU A 514 8.33 -6.12 19.43
CA LEU A 514 9.69 -6.49 19.78
C LEU A 514 10.43 -5.23 20.19
N SER A 515 10.89 -5.20 21.44
CA SER A 515 11.58 -4.07 22.07
C SER A 515 12.94 -4.47 22.60
N ASP A 516 13.87 -3.51 22.61
CA ASP A 516 15.14 -3.64 23.32
C ASP A 516 14.96 -3.51 24.85
N ASP A 517 13.85 -2.94 25.33
CA ASP A 517 13.55 -2.78 26.74
C ASP A 517 12.12 -3.22 27.14
N MET A 518 11.61 -2.76 28.29
CA MET A 518 10.33 -3.20 28.87
C MET A 518 9.24 -2.13 28.77
N LEU A 519 9.51 -1.02 28.09
CA LEU A 519 8.62 0.10 27.86
C LEU A 519 8.14 0.04 26.41
N LEU A 520 6.95 0.55 26.15
CA LEU A 520 6.47 0.75 24.79
C LEU A 520 6.92 2.13 24.30
N ASP A 521 7.65 2.17 23.19
CA ASP A 521 8.09 3.39 22.52
C ASP A 521 7.90 3.30 20.99
N PRO A 522 7.97 4.44 20.25
CA PRO A 522 7.75 4.45 18.79
C PRO A 522 8.79 3.68 17.97
N GLU A 523 9.94 3.35 18.55
CA GLU A 523 11.02 2.60 17.90
C GLU A 523 10.83 1.08 17.97
N ASP A 524 9.89 0.60 18.78
CA ASP A 524 9.57 -0.81 18.94
C ASP A 524 9.00 -1.44 17.66
N ALA A 525 9.54 -2.60 17.28
CA ALA A 525 9.13 -3.27 16.05
C ALA A 525 7.82 -4.02 16.25
N PHE A 526 6.76 -3.60 15.56
CA PHE A 526 5.48 -4.27 15.59
C PHE A 526 5.58 -5.74 15.11
N LEU A 527 5.04 -6.66 15.91
CA LEU A 527 5.04 -8.11 15.66
C LEU A 527 3.66 -8.64 15.25
N GLY A 528 2.60 -7.92 15.61
CA GLY A 528 1.23 -8.22 15.22
C GLY A 528 0.20 -7.88 16.28
N HIS A 529 -1.07 -8.11 15.98
CA HIS A 529 -2.18 -7.82 16.89
C HIS A 529 -3.17 -8.98 17.04
N ARG A 530 -4.10 -8.83 17.98
CA ARG A 530 -5.23 -9.70 18.24
C ARG A 530 -6.47 -8.86 18.54
N PRO A 531 -7.59 -9.06 17.84
CA PRO A 531 -8.86 -8.53 18.31
C PRO A 531 -9.21 -9.21 19.65
N LEU A 532 -9.68 -8.39 20.59
CA LEU A 532 -10.19 -8.84 21.87
C LEU A 532 -11.71 -8.68 21.87
N ASP A 533 -12.43 -9.77 22.06
CA ASP A 533 -13.87 -9.73 22.26
C ASP A 533 -14.23 -8.99 23.56
N ALA A 534 -15.46 -8.48 23.62
CA ALA A 534 -16.01 -7.86 24.82
C ALA A 534 -15.87 -8.79 26.05
N LEU A 535 -15.23 -8.29 27.10
CA LEU A 535 -14.92 -9.09 28.28
C LEU A 535 -15.74 -8.63 29.48
N ALA A 536 -16.58 -9.53 30.03
CA ALA A 536 -17.39 -9.23 31.22
C ALA A 536 -16.53 -8.87 32.44
N ALA A 537 -17.06 -8.04 33.34
CA ALA A 537 -16.41 -7.69 34.60
C ALA A 537 -15.99 -8.93 35.41
N GLY A 538 -14.72 -8.98 35.85
CA GLY A 538 -14.10 -10.13 36.51
C GLY A 538 -13.79 -11.31 35.57
N GLY A 539 -13.99 -11.15 34.27
CA GLY A 539 -13.73 -12.15 33.23
C GLY A 539 -12.24 -12.30 32.93
N SER A 540 -11.92 -13.38 32.22
CA SER A 540 -10.58 -13.61 31.67
C SER A 540 -10.69 -14.29 30.31
N LEU A 541 -9.88 -13.85 29.34
CA LEU A 541 -9.81 -14.38 27.99
C LEU A 541 -8.38 -14.88 27.73
N PRO A 542 -8.16 -16.19 27.52
CA PRO A 542 -6.88 -16.67 27.02
C PRO A 542 -6.70 -16.20 25.58
N VAL A 543 -5.55 -15.60 25.29
CA VAL A 543 -5.21 -15.09 23.96
C VAL A 543 -3.92 -15.77 23.52
N SER A 544 -3.95 -16.40 22.36
CA SER A 544 -2.79 -16.99 21.71
C SER A 544 -2.57 -16.26 20.39
N ALA A 545 -1.33 -15.82 20.16
CA ALA A 545 -0.94 -15.13 18.96
C ALA A 545 0.33 -15.77 18.37
N ARG A 546 0.24 -16.22 17.11
CA ARG A 546 1.42 -16.59 16.34
C ARG A 546 1.97 -15.31 15.70
N VAL A 547 3.22 -14.96 15.98
CA VAL A 547 3.89 -13.76 15.47
C VAL A 547 5.20 -14.11 14.79
N ARG A 548 5.57 -13.35 13.76
CA ARG A 548 6.85 -13.51 13.06
C ARG A 548 7.83 -12.45 13.52
N PHE A 549 9.03 -12.87 13.87
CA PHE A 549 10.10 -11.92 14.22
C PHE A 549 10.64 -11.26 12.95
N PRO A 550 10.96 -9.94 12.98
CA PRO A 550 11.54 -9.25 11.84
C PRO A 550 12.76 -9.99 11.30
N ILE A 551 12.90 -10.06 9.97
CA ILE A 551 14.05 -10.73 9.32
C ILE A 551 15.37 -9.99 9.58
N GLU A 552 15.28 -8.72 9.94
CA GLU A 552 16.41 -7.86 10.30
C GLU A 552 16.65 -7.75 11.82
N ALA A 553 15.87 -8.48 12.64
CA ALA A 553 16.00 -8.42 14.10
C ALA A 553 17.44 -8.75 14.53
N ALA A 554 18.06 -7.83 15.27
CA ALA A 554 19.44 -7.97 15.70
C ALA A 554 19.61 -9.15 16.66
N ASP A 555 20.71 -9.89 16.53
CA ASP A 555 21.08 -10.93 17.49
C ASP A 555 21.24 -10.32 18.89
N GLY A 556 20.55 -10.84 19.90
CA GLY A 556 20.55 -10.22 21.22
C GLY A 556 19.43 -10.67 22.16
N SER A 557 19.42 -10.08 23.36
CA SER A 557 18.32 -10.20 24.30
C SER A 557 17.36 -9.05 24.04
N HIS A 558 16.09 -9.40 23.83
CA HIS A 558 14.99 -8.49 23.53
C HIS A 558 13.81 -8.81 24.45
N HIS A 559 12.72 -8.07 24.30
CA HIS A 559 11.44 -8.32 24.94
C HIS A 559 10.33 -8.36 23.90
N VAL A 560 9.39 -9.28 24.07
CA VAL A 560 8.07 -9.19 23.44
C VAL A 560 7.19 -8.40 24.40
N LEU A 561 6.72 -7.24 23.96
CA LEU A 561 5.72 -6.43 24.65
C LEU A 561 4.34 -6.93 24.25
N VAL A 562 3.47 -7.11 25.24
CA VAL A 562 2.06 -7.46 25.11
C VAL A 562 1.28 -6.26 25.64
N VAL A 563 0.56 -5.58 24.76
CA VAL A 563 -0.18 -4.35 25.06
C VAL A 563 -1.66 -4.64 24.87
N VAL A 564 -2.44 -4.73 25.95
CA VAL A 564 -3.90 -4.79 25.86
C VAL A 564 -4.48 -3.38 25.78
N ASP A 565 -5.65 -3.25 25.16
CA ASP A 565 -6.24 -1.96 24.78
C ASP A 565 -5.22 -1.02 24.12
N SER A 566 -4.47 -1.55 23.16
CA SER A 566 -3.31 -0.86 22.59
C SER A 566 -3.63 0.43 21.85
N ASP A 567 -4.90 0.66 21.54
CA ASP A 567 -5.41 1.83 20.83
C ASP A 567 -6.12 2.83 21.77
N ASP A 568 -6.09 2.59 23.09
CA ASP A 568 -6.70 3.44 24.15
C ASP A 568 -8.20 3.67 23.89
N GLU A 569 -8.90 2.62 23.42
CA GLU A 569 -10.31 2.68 23.03
C GLU A 569 -11.27 2.35 24.18
N VAL A 570 -10.78 1.67 25.22
CA VAL A 570 -11.56 1.30 26.41
C VAL A 570 -11.27 2.29 27.53
N ILE A 571 -12.32 2.83 28.14
CA ILE A 571 -12.15 3.60 29.37
C ILE A 571 -11.94 2.63 30.53
N GLU A 572 -10.78 2.70 31.19
CA GLU A 572 -10.40 1.78 32.25
C GLU A 572 -10.25 2.43 33.64
N SER A 573 -10.35 1.61 34.68
CA SER A 573 -10.09 2.02 36.07
C SER A 573 -8.60 1.95 36.44
N TYR A 574 -7.80 1.21 35.68
CA TYR A 574 -6.36 1.19 35.70
C TYR A 574 -5.87 1.11 34.25
N GLU A 575 -5.17 2.13 33.78
CA GLU A 575 -4.55 2.12 32.44
C GLU A 575 -3.09 1.66 32.50
N SER A 576 -2.49 1.73 33.70
CA SER A 576 -1.06 1.48 33.89
C SER A 576 -0.65 0.01 33.85
N ASN A 577 -1.61 -0.92 33.79
CA ASN A 577 -1.42 -2.37 33.78
C ASN A 577 -1.74 -3.01 32.41
N ASN A 578 -1.90 -2.19 31.37
CA ASN A 578 -2.13 -2.65 30.01
C ASN A 578 -0.88 -3.22 29.31
N LEU A 579 0.32 -2.85 29.78
CA LEU A 579 1.58 -3.30 29.21
C LEU A 579 2.23 -4.42 30.05
N LEU A 580 2.65 -5.48 29.36
CA LEU A 580 3.39 -6.59 29.93
C LEU A 580 4.55 -7.01 29.02
N ALA A 581 5.75 -7.17 29.56
CA ALA A 581 6.93 -7.56 28.78
C ALA A 581 7.43 -8.96 29.15
N ILE A 582 7.84 -9.75 28.15
CA ILE A 582 8.49 -11.06 28.31
C ILE A 582 9.79 -11.15 27.51
N SER A 583 10.89 -11.56 28.16
CA SER A 583 12.18 -11.63 27.49
C SER A 583 12.26 -12.76 26.46
N VAL A 584 12.92 -12.46 25.33
CA VAL A 584 13.23 -13.39 24.24
C VAL A 584 14.68 -13.20 23.80
N THR A 585 15.34 -14.25 23.30
CA THR A 585 16.67 -14.13 22.68
C THR A 585 16.58 -14.38 21.18
N VAL A 586 17.02 -13.41 20.38
CA VAL A 586 17.19 -13.55 18.92
C VAL A 586 18.61 -14.04 18.66
N GLY A 587 18.76 -15.16 17.93
CA GLY A 587 20.08 -15.72 17.61
C GLY A 587 20.05 -16.95 16.69
N PRO A 588 21.24 -17.48 16.33
CA PRO A 588 21.43 -18.42 15.22
C PRO A 588 20.87 -19.85 15.40
N ASP A 589 20.17 -20.15 16.49
CA ASP A 589 19.73 -21.52 16.84
C ASP A 589 18.27 -21.86 16.43
N ALA A 590 17.63 -21.09 15.54
CA ALA A 590 16.25 -21.33 15.13
C ALA A 590 16.08 -21.75 13.66
N GLY A 591 16.57 -22.94 13.32
CA GLY A 591 16.19 -23.63 12.07
C GLY A 591 16.61 -22.93 10.77
N PRO A 592 16.44 -23.60 9.62
CA PRO A 592 16.69 -22.98 8.33
C PRO A 592 15.67 -21.85 8.11
N ASN A 593 16.18 -20.65 7.83
CA ASN A 593 15.41 -19.58 7.20
C ASN A 593 14.72 -20.18 5.96
N PRO A 594 13.38 -20.08 5.78
CA PRO A 594 12.79 -20.39 4.49
C PRO A 594 13.44 -19.44 3.49
N ALA A 595 14.27 -19.98 2.61
CA ALA A 595 14.72 -19.23 1.44
C ALA A 595 13.50 -19.09 0.55
N TYR A 596 12.79 -17.97 0.67
CA TYR A 596 11.68 -17.64 -0.20
C TYR A 596 12.23 -17.47 -1.61
N PRO A 597 11.78 -18.27 -2.59
CA PRO A 597 12.29 -18.24 -3.95
C PRO A 597 11.79 -17.02 -4.73
N TYR A 598 10.85 -16.28 -4.16
CA TYR A 598 10.20 -15.13 -4.77
C TYR A 598 10.79 -13.83 -4.21
N ALA A 599 11.39 -13.02 -5.08
CA ALA A 599 11.69 -11.63 -4.76
C ALA A 599 10.44 -10.82 -5.11
N CYS A 600 9.65 -10.46 -4.10
CA CYS A 600 8.63 -9.42 -4.27
C CYS A 600 9.36 -8.15 -4.73
N PRO A 601 9.04 -7.57 -5.89
CA PRO A 601 9.60 -6.28 -6.28
C PRO A 601 9.31 -5.27 -5.16
N SER A 602 10.33 -4.51 -4.74
CA SER A 602 10.14 -3.40 -3.83
C SER A 602 9.29 -2.35 -4.54
N THR A 603 8.13 -2.02 -3.96
CA THR A 603 6.99 -1.26 -4.51
C THR A 603 6.00 -2.11 -5.29
N VAL A 604 4.81 -2.25 -4.70
CA VAL A 604 3.63 -2.92 -5.24
C VAL A 604 3.17 -2.15 -6.49
N PHE A 605 3.60 -2.61 -7.66
CA PHE A 605 2.86 -2.36 -8.89
C PHE A 605 2.17 -3.65 -9.29
N THR A 606 0.97 -3.78 -8.73
CA THR A 606 -0.27 -3.99 -9.46
C THR A 606 -0.10 -4.08 -10.97
N ASP A 607 -0.59 -5.19 -11.52
CA ASP A 607 -1.05 -5.28 -12.90
C ASP A 607 -1.61 -3.91 -13.38
N PRO A 608 -1.05 -3.28 -14.43
CA PRO A 608 -1.49 -1.98 -14.93
C PRO A 608 -2.99 -1.91 -15.26
N HIS A 609 -3.66 -3.04 -15.46
CA HIS A 609 -5.11 -3.12 -15.62
C HIS A 609 -5.90 -2.78 -14.33
N LEU A 610 -5.27 -2.95 -13.17
CA LEU A 610 -5.86 -2.75 -11.83
C LEU A 610 -5.65 -1.33 -11.29
N LEU A 611 -4.68 -0.57 -11.78
CA LEU A 611 -4.48 0.83 -11.37
C LEU A 611 -5.17 1.83 -12.30
N PRO A 612 -5.75 2.92 -11.78
CA PRO A 612 -5.99 3.28 -10.38
C PRO A 612 -7.44 2.99 -9.99
N LYS A 613 -7.90 1.74 -10.10
CA LYS A 613 -9.31 1.41 -9.91
C LYS A 613 -9.52 0.75 -8.54
N HIS A 614 -10.63 1.07 -7.90
CA HIS A 614 -11.04 0.35 -6.69
C HIS A 614 -11.50 -1.06 -7.06
N THR A 615 -11.09 -2.07 -6.30
CA THR A 615 -11.21 -3.48 -6.68
C THR A 615 -11.81 -4.36 -5.59
N VAL A 616 -12.71 -5.25 -6.01
CA VAL A 616 -13.29 -6.31 -5.20
C VAL A 616 -12.89 -7.65 -5.81
N ALA A 617 -12.25 -8.51 -5.03
CA ALA A 617 -11.77 -9.81 -5.48
C ALA A 617 -12.30 -10.95 -4.61
N THR A 618 -12.29 -12.16 -5.16
CA THR A 618 -12.43 -13.40 -4.38
C THR A 618 -11.32 -14.37 -4.73
N PHE A 619 -10.86 -15.12 -3.74
CA PHE A 619 -9.69 -15.97 -3.87
C PHE A 619 -9.77 -17.22 -2.99
N ASN A 620 -9.58 -18.40 -3.60
CA ASN A 620 -9.29 -19.61 -2.83
C ASN A 620 -7.85 -19.54 -2.32
N ALA A 621 -7.69 -19.41 -0.99
CA ALA A 621 -6.40 -19.22 -0.36
C ALA A 621 -5.61 -20.52 -0.16
N LEU A 622 -6.15 -21.67 -0.58
CA LEU A 622 -5.62 -23.03 -0.42
C LEU A 622 -5.14 -23.29 1.01
N LYS A 623 -6.04 -23.65 1.91
CA LYS A 623 -5.69 -24.09 3.28
C LYS A 623 -4.90 -23.06 4.06
N LEU A 624 -5.39 -21.82 4.08
CA LEU A 624 -4.77 -20.72 4.81
C LEU A 624 -4.78 -21.02 6.31
N GLY A 625 -3.61 -20.89 6.95
CA GLY A 625 -3.42 -21.18 8.37
C GLY A 625 -3.04 -22.63 8.71
N TRP A 626 -3.06 -23.55 7.74
CA TRP A 626 -2.52 -24.90 7.96
C TRP A 626 -0.98 -24.90 7.93
N GLU A 627 -0.33 -25.79 8.70
CA GLU A 627 1.12 -26.04 8.70
C GLU A 627 1.61 -26.74 7.41
N ASN A 628 1.33 -26.14 6.25
CA ASN A 628 1.72 -26.61 4.92
C ASN A 628 2.98 -25.91 4.37
N GLY A 629 3.54 -24.94 5.11
CA GLY A 629 4.71 -24.17 4.66
C GLY A 629 4.38 -23.13 3.60
N LYS A 630 3.14 -22.61 3.61
CA LYS A 630 2.68 -21.53 2.72
C LYS A 630 3.63 -20.33 2.72
N ASP A 631 3.88 -19.83 1.52
CA ASP A 631 4.68 -18.64 1.26
C ASP A 631 3.82 -17.39 1.50
N MET A 632 3.77 -16.96 2.77
CA MET A 632 2.92 -15.85 3.20
C MET A 632 3.29 -14.53 2.53
N LEU A 633 4.58 -14.26 2.32
CA LEU A 633 5.04 -13.04 1.65
C LEU A 633 4.54 -12.99 0.20
N SER A 634 4.63 -14.12 -0.52
CA SER A 634 4.12 -14.20 -1.88
C SER A 634 2.59 -14.12 -1.91
N LEU A 635 1.90 -14.73 -0.94
CA LEU A 635 0.44 -14.59 -0.82
C LEU A 635 0.03 -13.13 -0.56
N ALA A 636 0.70 -12.45 0.37
CA ALA A 636 0.48 -11.03 0.68
C ALA A 636 0.75 -10.16 -0.55
N CYS A 637 1.81 -10.45 -1.32
CA CYS A 637 2.08 -9.77 -2.58
C CYS A 637 0.91 -9.88 -3.55
N VAL A 638 0.37 -11.08 -3.76
CA VAL A 638 -0.80 -11.29 -4.63
C VAL A 638 -2.03 -10.54 -4.12
N VAL A 639 -2.32 -10.64 -2.82
CA VAL A 639 -3.50 -10.01 -2.21
C VAL A 639 -3.41 -8.48 -2.18
N SER A 640 -2.19 -7.91 -2.05
CA SER A 640 -1.97 -6.46 -2.02
C SER A 640 -2.39 -5.72 -3.29
N HIS A 641 -2.68 -6.45 -4.37
CA HIS A 641 -3.18 -5.91 -5.64
C HIS A 641 -4.64 -5.45 -5.58
N PHE A 642 -5.37 -5.81 -4.52
CA PHE A 642 -6.81 -5.57 -4.40
C PHE A 642 -7.16 -4.81 -3.13
N ASP A 643 -8.26 -4.05 -3.15
CA ASP A 643 -8.70 -3.26 -1.99
C ASP A 643 -9.55 -4.07 -1.02
N LEU A 644 -10.40 -4.97 -1.54
CA LEU A 644 -11.22 -5.90 -0.78
C LEU A 644 -11.08 -7.31 -1.37
N VAL A 645 -10.73 -8.30 -0.55
CA VAL A 645 -10.63 -9.71 -0.97
C VAL A 645 -11.47 -10.62 -0.06
N GLY A 646 -12.43 -11.32 -0.66
CA GLY A 646 -13.13 -12.45 -0.05
C GLY A 646 -12.35 -13.75 -0.20
N LEU A 647 -12.09 -14.45 0.91
CA LEU A 647 -11.23 -15.63 0.96
C LEU A 647 -12.00 -16.89 1.35
N VAL A 648 -11.77 -17.97 0.59
CA VAL A 648 -12.23 -19.32 0.88
C VAL A 648 -11.06 -20.27 1.22
N GLU A 649 -11.34 -21.45 1.76
CA GLU A 649 -10.35 -22.40 2.29
C GLU A 649 -9.43 -21.85 3.39
N ILE A 650 -9.99 -21.12 4.35
CA ILE A 650 -9.26 -20.79 5.58
C ILE A 650 -9.39 -21.98 6.53
N ASP A 651 -8.30 -22.72 6.77
CA ASP A 651 -8.28 -23.84 7.72
C ASP A 651 -8.23 -23.35 9.16
N ASP A 652 -7.45 -22.29 9.42
CA ASP A 652 -7.27 -21.69 10.73
C ASP A 652 -7.39 -20.16 10.62
N PRO A 653 -8.27 -19.50 11.40
CA PRO A 653 -8.37 -18.04 11.45
C PRO A 653 -7.04 -17.32 11.68
N GLN A 654 -6.08 -17.98 12.34
CA GLN A 654 -4.72 -17.49 12.49
C GLN A 654 -4.06 -17.18 11.15
N GLY A 655 -4.30 -17.98 10.12
CA GLY A 655 -3.70 -17.77 8.81
C GLY A 655 -4.17 -16.48 8.14
N LEU A 656 -5.42 -16.05 8.39
CA LEU A 656 -5.93 -14.78 7.88
C LEU A 656 -5.27 -13.58 8.58
N LEU A 657 -5.09 -13.68 9.90
CA LEU A 657 -4.36 -12.67 10.66
C LEU A 657 -2.88 -12.62 10.26
N ASP A 658 -2.24 -13.77 10.02
CA ASP A 658 -0.86 -13.82 9.51
C ASP A 658 -0.74 -13.14 8.13
N LEU A 659 -1.79 -13.23 7.29
CA LEU A 659 -1.84 -12.57 5.99
C LEU A 659 -1.99 -11.05 6.13
N GLU A 660 -2.88 -10.59 7.00
CA GLU A 660 -3.07 -9.17 7.33
C GLU A 660 -1.74 -8.52 7.77
N LEU A 661 -1.02 -9.16 8.70
CA LEU A 661 0.26 -8.64 9.18
C LEU A 661 1.34 -8.57 8.10
N GLU A 662 1.38 -9.57 7.22
CA GLU A 662 2.32 -9.58 6.11
C GLU A 662 1.96 -8.53 5.06
N LEU A 663 0.67 -8.20 4.87
CA LEU A 663 0.21 -7.10 4.03
C LEU A 663 0.60 -5.74 4.60
N GLU A 664 0.37 -5.49 5.89
CA GLU A 664 0.78 -4.25 6.57
C GLU A 664 2.30 -4.07 6.46
N ALA A 665 3.08 -5.13 6.72
CA ALA A 665 4.53 -5.09 6.61
C ALA A 665 5.03 -4.85 5.18
N LEU A 666 4.36 -5.45 4.18
CA LEU A 666 4.74 -5.33 2.77
C LEU A 666 4.40 -3.95 2.20
N THR A 667 3.24 -3.40 2.56
CA THR A 667 2.68 -2.18 1.96
C THR A 667 2.97 -0.91 2.76
N ALA A 668 3.31 -1.03 4.05
CA ALA A 668 3.37 0.07 5.00
C ALA A 668 2.04 0.85 5.11
N GLU A 669 0.91 0.18 4.89
CA GLU A 669 -0.45 0.71 5.00
C GLU A 669 -1.26 -0.08 6.04
N GLY A 670 -2.35 0.50 6.52
CA GLY A 670 -3.30 -0.19 7.41
C GLY A 670 -4.17 -1.19 6.66
N TRP A 671 -4.25 -2.41 7.18
CA TRP A 671 -5.15 -3.45 6.68
C TRP A 671 -5.98 -4.01 7.83
N SER A 672 -7.19 -4.45 7.52
CA SER A 672 -8.05 -5.15 8.47
C SER A 672 -8.58 -6.43 7.86
N SER A 673 -8.88 -7.42 8.70
CA SER A 673 -9.51 -8.66 8.28
C SER A 673 -10.69 -9.06 9.16
N HIS A 674 -11.55 -9.91 8.61
CA HIS A 674 -12.70 -10.49 9.30
C HIS A 674 -12.86 -11.95 8.94
N VAL A 675 -13.10 -12.81 9.92
CA VAL A 675 -13.29 -14.26 9.73
C VAL A 675 -14.66 -14.69 10.22
N SER A 676 -15.24 -15.70 9.57
CA SER A 676 -16.51 -16.28 9.98
C SER A 676 -16.44 -16.82 11.42
N PRO A 677 -17.53 -16.72 12.21
CA PRO A 677 -17.49 -17.02 13.65
C PRO A 677 -17.27 -18.51 13.98
N TRP A 678 -17.45 -19.39 12.99
CA TRP A 678 -17.11 -20.82 13.05
C TRP A 678 -16.84 -21.33 11.64
N SER A 679 -16.24 -22.52 11.53
CA SER A 679 -16.05 -23.20 10.26
C SER A 679 -17.31 -23.96 9.82
N VAL A 680 -17.53 -24.04 8.51
CA VAL A 680 -18.63 -24.78 7.87
C VAL A 680 -18.09 -25.96 7.08
N GLY A 681 -18.89 -27.00 6.89
CA GLY A 681 -18.45 -28.25 6.27
C GLY A 681 -19.02 -29.49 6.93
N ASN A 682 -18.43 -30.65 6.60
CA ASN A 682 -18.85 -31.93 7.15
C ASN A 682 -17.65 -32.80 7.56
N GLN A 683 -17.90 -34.07 7.88
CA GLN A 683 -16.86 -35.02 8.31
C GLN A 683 -15.68 -35.20 7.33
N ASN A 684 -15.81 -34.73 6.09
CA ASN A 684 -14.78 -34.80 5.06
C ASN A 684 -13.96 -33.50 4.93
N GLY A 685 -14.17 -32.52 5.81
CA GLY A 685 -13.45 -31.25 5.84
C GLY A 685 -14.37 -30.08 6.18
N THR A 686 -13.85 -29.15 6.98
CA THR A 686 -14.47 -27.88 7.36
C THR A 686 -13.50 -26.76 7.05
N GLU A 687 -14.01 -25.57 6.76
CA GLU A 687 -13.21 -24.37 6.53
C GLU A 687 -13.94 -23.13 7.06
N PHE A 688 -13.18 -22.09 7.35
CA PHE A 688 -13.68 -20.75 7.59
C PHE A 688 -13.74 -19.97 6.27
N TYR A 689 -14.57 -18.93 6.29
CA TYR A 689 -14.59 -17.90 5.27
C TYR A 689 -14.05 -16.61 5.88
N GLY A 690 -13.45 -15.74 5.07
CA GLY A 690 -12.93 -14.47 5.58
C GLY A 690 -12.83 -13.39 4.54
N TYR A 691 -12.49 -12.20 5.02
CA TYR A 691 -12.27 -11.01 4.21
C TYR A 691 -11.00 -10.33 4.71
N VAL A 692 -10.28 -9.70 3.81
CA VAL A 692 -9.16 -8.80 4.12
C VAL A 692 -9.25 -7.58 3.22
N TRP A 693 -9.01 -6.40 3.78
CA TRP A 693 -9.16 -5.14 3.04
C TRP A 693 -8.19 -4.06 3.51
N ARG A 694 -7.96 -3.08 2.63
CA ARG A 694 -7.13 -1.90 2.87
C ARG A 694 -7.95 -0.82 3.57
N ASP A 695 -7.52 -0.39 4.75
CA ASP A 695 -8.30 0.52 5.61
C ASP A 695 -8.52 1.91 5.01
N ALA A 696 -7.59 2.35 4.16
CA ALA A 696 -7.70 3.64 3.46
C ALA A 696 -8.86 3.68 2.44
N GLU A 697 -9.25 2.51 1.92
CA GLU A 697 -10.16 2.39 0.78
C GLU A 697 -11.50 1.77 1.15
N VAL A 698 -11.51 0.87 2.15
CA VAL A 698 -12.66 0.03 2.45
C VAL A 698 -12.97 0.05 3.95
N THR A 699 -14.25 0.12 4.29
CA THR A 699 -14.76 -0.08 5.65
C THR A 699 -15.79 -1.20 5.67
N MET A 700 -15.60 -2.22 6.52
CA MET A 700 -16.65 -3.22 6.78
C MET A 700 -17.73 -2.61 7.67
N THR A 701 -18.96 -2.50 7.16
CA THR A 701 -20.09 -1.88 7.88
C THR A 701 -20.86 -2.89 8.75
N GLY A 702 -20.74 -4.18 8.47
CA GLY A 702 -21.26 -5.24 9.35
C GLY A 702 -21.24 -6.63 8.74
N ALA A 703 -21.19 -7.67 9.59
CA ALA A 703 -21.35 -9.05 9.16
C ALA A 703 -22.84 -9.42 9.06
N LEU A 704 -23.27 -9.96 7.90
CA LEU A 704 -24.64 -10.48 7.72
C LEU A 704 -24.77 -11.92 8.21
N GLY A 705 -23.69 -12.70 8.16
CA GLY A 705 -23.66 -14.07 8.65
C GLY A 705 -23.74 -15.13 7.56
N PHE A 706 -24.04 -16.36 7.97
CA PHE A 706 -24.20 -17.50 7.07
C PHE A 706 -25.60 -17.55 6.44
N TYR A 707 -25.68 -18.08 5.22
CA TYR A 707 -26.95 -18.48 4.60
C TYR A 707 -27.66 -19.53 5.47
N ASP A 708 -28.96 -19.34 5.73
CA ASP A 708 -29.77 -20.25 6.55
C ASP A 708 -30.24 -21.46 5.73
N ASP A 709 -29.34 -22.44 5.58
CA ASP A 709 -29.62 -23.69 4.87
C ASP A 709 -30.47 -24.67 5.71
N LEU A 710 -31.76 -24.37 5.82
CA LEU A 710 -32.71 -25.19 6.58
C LEU A 710 -32.88 -26.62 6.03
N ALA A 711 -32.50 -26.86 4.78
CA ALA A 711 -32.64 -28.14 4.11
C ALA A 711 -31.38 -29.02 4.19
N ASP A 712 -30.23 -28.45 4.60
CA ASP A 712 -28.92 -29.11 4.65
C ASP A 712 -28.51 -29.62 3.25
N ASP A 713 -28.74 -28.78 2.24
CA ASP A 713 -28.48 -29.05 0.82
C ASP A 713 -27.04 -28.66 0.40
N LEU A 714 -26.41 -27.72 1.12
CA LEU A 714 -25.06 -27.22 0.88
C LEU A 714 -24.05 -27.83 1.87
N LYS A 715 -22.92 -28.33 1.36
CA LYS A 715 -21.82 -28.81 2.23
C LYS A 715 -21.26 -27.69 3.11
N ARG A 716 -21.16 -26.48 2.56
CA ARG A 716 -20.57 -25.29 3.20
C ARG A 716 -21.47 -24.09 2.92
N GLU A 717 -22.20 -23.68 3.91
CA GLU A 717 -23.13 -22.56 3.84
C GLU A 717 -22.37 -21.26 3.55
N PRO A 718 -22.72 -20.47 2.51
CA PRO A 718 -22.03 -19.22 2.18
C PRO A 718 -22.10 -18.19 3.31
N TYR A 719 -21.11 -17.29 3.36
CA TYR A 719 -20.98 -16.25 4.39
C TYR A 719 -20.94 -14.87 3.75
N ALA A 720 -21.59 -13.88 4.36
CA ALA A 720 -21.72 -12.53 3.81
C ALA A 720 -21.39 -11.41 4.81
N ALA A 721 -20.85 -10.33 4.28
CA ALA A 721 -20.56 -9.09 4.98
C ALA A 721 -20.80 -7.86 4.08
N ASN A 722 -21.07 -6.73 4.71
CA ASN A 722 -21.29 -5.44 4.05
C ASN A 722 -20.05 -4.56 4.14
N PHE A 723 -19.76 -3.85 3.06
CA PHE A 723 -18.60 -2.99 2.91
C PHE A 723 -19.01 -1.66 2.29
N GLN A 724 -18.22 -0.62 2.58
CA GLN A 724 -18.31 0.69 1.97
C GLN A 724 -16.94 1.03 1.35
N MET A 725 -16.96 1.47 0.10
CA MET A 725 -15.81 1.95 -0.67
C MET A 725 -16.14 3.34 -1.24
N GLY A 726 -15.67 4.41 -0.61
CA GLY A 726 -16.09 5.77 -0.99
C GLY A 726 -17.60 5.97 -0.84
N SER A 727 -18.31 6.22 -1.95
CA SER A 727 -19.78 6.29 -1.97
C SER A 727 -20.45 4.96 -2.29
N PHE A 728 -19.74 4.01 -2.92
CA PHE A 728 -20.27 2.69 -3.29
C PHE A 728 -20.31 1.79 -2.05
N ASP A 729 -21.47 1.23 -1.71
CA ASP A 729 -21.60 0.11 -0.78
C ASP A 729 -21.86 -1.20 -1.51
N LEU A 730 -21.57 -2.31 -0.84
CA LEU A 730 -21.87 -3.63 -1.35
C LEU A 730 -22.03 -4.67 -0.24
N THR A 731 -22.73 -5.76 -0.57
CA THR A 731 -22.58 -7.04 0.11
C THR A 731 -21.72 -7.97 -0.70
N LEU A 732 -20.63 -8.43 -0.11
CA LEU A 732 -19.83 -9.52 -0.65
C LEU A 732 -20.19 -10.82 0.07
N VAL A 733 -20.62 -11.82 -0.70
CA VAL A 733 -20.90 -13.18 -0.26
C VAL A 733 -19.79 -14.08 -0.79
N VAL A 734 -19.11 -14.81 0.10
CA VAL A 734 -18.13 -15.82 -0.28
C VAL A 734 -18.71 -17.23 -0.22
N PHE A 735 -18.49 -18.01 -1.29
CA PHE A 735 -19.09 -19.33 -1.45
C PHE A 735 -18.09 -20.32 -2.07
N HIS A 736 -17.91 -21.48 -1.42
CA HIS A 736 -17.08 -22.56 -1.93
C HIS A 736 -17.89 -23.86 -2.10
N LEU A 737 -18.27 -24.13 -3.35
CA LEU A 737 -19.03 -25.33 -3.72
C LEU A 737 -18.21 -26.60 -3.50
N GLN A 738 -18.87 -27.70 -3.19
CA GLN A 738 -18.18 -28.96 -2.93
C GLN A 738 -17.41 -29.45 -4.16
N TYR A 739 -16.12 -29.72 -3.97
CA TYR A 739 -15.38 -30.55 -4.91
C TYR A 739 -15.93 -31.99 -4.90
N GLY A 740 -16.18 -32.55 -6.08
CA GLY A 740 -16.76 -33.87 -6.23
C GLY A 740 -16.32 -34.56 -7.51
N SER A 741 -16.12 -35.88 -7.45
CA SER A 741 -15.68 -36.70 -8.59
C SER A 741 -16.75 -36.88 -9.68
N SER A 742 -17.98 -36.38 -9.47
CA SER A 742 -19.03 -36.33 -10.48
C SER A 742 -19.62 -34.93 -10.59
N ILE A 743 -19.82 -34.48 -11.84
CA ILE A 743 -20.44 -33.19 -12.16
C ILE A 743 -21.83 -33.02 -11.53
N SER A 744 -22.59 -34.10 -11.38
CA SER A 744 -23.92 -34.07 -10.75
C SER A 744 -23.88 -33.63 -9.29
N THR A 745 -22.78 -33.86 -8.58
CA THR A 745 -22.61 -33.49 -7.17
C THR A 745 -22.30 -32.00 -7.05
N ARG A 746 -21.46 -31.48 -7.95
CA ARG A 746 -21.16 -30.05 -8.05
C ARG A 746 -22.40 -29.24 -8.45
N ARG A 747 -23.11 -29.69 -9.49
CA ARG A 747 -24.36 -29.07 -9.96
C ARG A 747 -25.46 -29.04 -8.91
N GLY A 748 -25.51 -30.05 -8.03
CA GLY A 748 -26.51 -30.12 -6.97
C GLY A 748 -26.44 -28.95 -5.98
N GLU A 749 -25.25 -28.45 -5.66
CA GLU A 749 -25.11 -27.25 -4.81
C GLU A 749 -25.25 -25.95 -5.63
N ALA A 750 -24.73 -25.95 -6.87
CA ALA A 750 -24.81 -24.81 -7.78
C ALA A 750 -26.26 -24.37 -8.09
N GLU A 751 -27.20 -25.32 -8.15
CA GLU A 751 -28.63 -25.03 -8.37
C GLU A 751 -29.26 -24.13 -7.28
N HIS A 752 -28.62 -24.00 -6.11
CA HIS A 752 -29.07 -23.15 -5.00
C HIS A 752 -28.55 -21.70 -5.06
N LEU A 753 -27.76 -21.33 -6.08
CA LEU A 753 -27.21 -19.96 -6.17
C LEU A 753 -28.32 -18.89 -6.17
N LEU A 754 -29.46 -19.15 -6.81
CA LEU A 754 -30.62 -18.25 -6.77
C LEU A 754 -31.19 -18.11 -5.34
N ASP A 755 -31.27 -19.20 -4.58
CA ASP A 755 -31.78 -19.16 -3.20
C ASP A 755 -30.85 -18.37 -2.29
N VAL A 756 -29.53 -18.53 -2.47
CA VAL A 756 -28.49 -17.77 -1.76
C VAL A 756 -28.59 -16.27 -2.09
N TYR A 757 -28.69 -15.93 -3.38
CA TYR A 757 -28.88 -14.55 -3.82
C TYR A 757 -30.14 -13.93 -3.21
N ASP A 758 -31.30 -14.58 -3.37
CA ASP A 758 -32.56 -14.07 -2.84
C ASP A 758 -32.50 -13.92 -1.31
N TYR A 759 -31.80 -14.81 -0.59
CA TYR A 759 -31.64 -14.70 0.86
C TYR A 759 -30.90 -13.43 1.26
N PHE A 760 -29.70 -13.20 0.71
CA PHE A 760 -28.90 -12.04 1.08
C PHE A 760 -29.51 -10.74 0.57
N GLN A 761 -30.06 -10.72 -0.66
CA GLN A 761 -30.82 -9.57 -1.17
C GLN A 761 -31.96 -9.14 -0.23
N ASN A 762 -32.70 -10.10 0.34
CA ASN A 762 -33.80 -9.80 1.25
C ASN A 762 -33.33 -9.43 2.67
N LEU A 763 -32.13 -9.85 3.07
CA LEU A 763 -31.55 -9.53 4.37
C LEU A 763 -31.02 -8.10 4.42
N ASN A 764 -30.61 -7.56 3.26
CA ASN A 764 -29.76 -6.39 3.16
C ASN A 764 -30.44 -5.01 3.23
N GLY A 765 -31.75 -4.96 3.45
CA GLY A 765 -32.44 -3.68 3.63
C GLY A 765 -32.58 -2.87 2.33
N THR A 766 -31.78 -1.80 2.18
CA THR A 766 -31.81 -0.87 1.01
C THR A 766 -30.78 -1.23 -0.06
N GLU A 767 -29.61 -1.70 0.35
CA GLU A 767 -28.49 -2.10 -0.51
C GLU A 767 -28.91 -3.17 -1.53
N GLN A 768 -28.55 -2.95 -2.80
CA GLN A 768 -28.92 -3.81 -3.91
C GLN A 768 -27.73 -4.53 -4.58
N ASP A 769 -26.50 -4.17 -4.23
CA ASP A 769 -25.25 -4.75 -4.71
C ASP A 769 -24.85 -6.00 -3.94
N VAL A 770 -25.50 -7.12 -4.26
CA VAL A 770 -25.18 -8.44 -3.69
C VAL A 770 -24.28 -9.23 -4.64
N LEU A 771 -22.97 -9.17 -4.40
CA LEU A 771 -21.95 -9.88 -5.14
C LEU A 771 -21.70 -11.25 -4.50
N ILE A 772 -21.72 -12.33 -5.29
CA ILE A 772 -21.46 -13.70 -4.80
C ILE A 772 -20.24 -14.27 -5.51
N GLY A 773 -19.13 -14.45 -4.80
CA GLY A 773 -17.89 -14.94 -5.40
C GLY A 773 -17.20 -16.07 -4.62
N GLY A 774 -16.25 -16.72 -5.27
CA GLY A 774 -15.46 -17.81 -4.70
C GLY A 774 -15.20 -18.95 -5.68
N ASP A 775 -14.85 -20.13 -5.14
CA ASP A 775 -14.61 -21.35 -5.91
C ASP A 775 -15.90 -22.16 -6.08
N PHE A 776 -16.46 -22.09 -7.28
CA PHE A 776 -17.68 -22.81 -7.64
C PHE A 776 -17.43 -24.21 -8.18
N ASN A 777 -16.17 -24.59 -8.41
CA ASN A 777 -15.80 -25.89 -8.98
C ASN A 777 -16.51 -26.20 -10.33
N LEU A 778 -17.11 -25.20 -10.98
CA LEU A 778 -17.84 -25.24 -12.24
C LEU A 778 -17.62 -23.92 -13.01
N PRO A 779 -17.58 -23.96 -14.35
CA PRO A 779 -17.61 -22.75 -15.17
C PRO A 779 -18.87 -21.93 -14.93
N ALA A 780 -18.73 -20.61 -15.08
CA ALA A 780 -19.80 -19.63 -14.83
C ALA A 780 -21.06 -19.83 -15.70
N ASP A 781 -20.90 -20.44 -16.89
CA ASP A 781 -21.96 -20.71 -17.86
C ASP A 781 -22.58 -22.12 -17.73
N ASP A 782 -22.28 -22.87 -16.65
CA ASP A 782 -22.87 -24.19 -16.44
C ASP A 782 -24.40 -24.09 -16.26
N ASP A 783 -25.14 -25.03 -16.88
CA ASP A 783 -26.60 -25.10 -16.87
C ASP A 783 -27.22 -24.99 -15.46
N ALA A 784 -26.48 -25.38 -14.41
CA ALA A 784 -26.93 -25.29 -13.03
C ALA A 784 -27.23 -23.85 -12.56
N TYR A 785 -26.61 -22.83 -13.16
CA TYR A 785 -26.79 -21.44 -12.77
C TYR A 785 -27.97 -20.73 -13.47
N THR A 786 -28.57 -21.33 -14.50
CA THR A 786 -29.58 -20.70 -15.36
C THR A 786 -30.83 -20.14 -14.65
N LEU A 787 -31.10 -20.55 -13.41
CA LEU A 787 -32.19 -19.98 -12.61
C LEU A 787 -31.88 -18.56 -12.13
N ILE A 788 -30.61 -18.20 -11.95
CA ILE A 788 -30.22 -16.87 -11.47
C ILE A 788 -30.45 -15.77 -12.51
N ASP A 789 -30.48 -16.12 -13.80
CA ASP A 789 -30.83 -15.22 -14.91
C ASP A 789 -32.21 -14.54 -14.70
N PHE A 790 -33.13 -15.15 -13.95
CA PHE A 790 -34.42 -14.54 -13.61
C PHE A 790 -34.31 -13.34 -12.65
N ARG A 791 -33.12 -13.08 -12.11
CA ARG A 791 -32.78 -11.90 -11.28
C ARG A 791 -31.88 -10.91 -12.00
N ASP A 792 -31.58 -11.12 -13.28
CA ASP A 792 -30.63 -10.28 -14.04
C ASP A 792 -29.25 -10.26 -13.38
N VAL A 793 -28.84 -11.40 -12.80
CA VAL A 793 -27.51 -11.61 -12.25
C VAL A 793 -26.63 -12.20 -13.34
N ASP A 794 -25.47 -11.60 -13.52
CA ASP A 794 -24.46 -11.96 -14.51
C ASP A 794 -23.17 -12.39 -13.79
N PHE A 795 -22.13 -12.69 -14.54
CA PHE A 795 -20.84 -13.12 -13.99
C PHE A 795 -19.64 -12.44 -14.64
N ILE A 796 -18.52 -12.40 -13.90
CA ILE A 796 -17.34 -11.64 -14.32
C ILE A 796 -16.30 -12.45 -15.10
N THR A 797 -16.20 -13.76 -14.83
CA THR A 797 -15.15 -14.59 -15.41
C THR A 797 -15.60 -15.08 -16.78
N ASP A 798 -14.77 -14.84 -17.81
CA ASP A 798 -14.95 -15.51 -19.11
C ASP A 798 -14.89 -17.04 -18.89
N PRO A 799 -15.93 -17.83 -19.24
CA PRO A 799 -15.94 -19.28 -19.01
C PRO A 799 -14.76 -20.03 -19.64
N GLU A 800 -14.08 -19.44 -20.63
CA GLU A 800 -12.86 -19.97 -21.22
C GLU A 800 -11.61 -19.67 -20.39
N GLN A 801 -11.60 -18.56 -19.62
CA GLN A 801 -10.49 -18.13 -18.76
C GLN A 801 -10.27 -19.10 -17.61
N LYS A 802 -9.12 -19.77 -17.59
CA LYS A 802 -8.78 -20.75 -16.55
C LYS A 802 -8.33 -20.04 -15.28
N THR A 803 -8.86 -20.47 -14.14
CA THR A 803 -8.61 -19.89 -12.81
C THR A 803 -7.93 -20.86 -11.85
N THR A 804 -7.78 -22.14 -12.20
CA THR A 804 -7.02 -23.12 -11.38
C THR A 804 -5.66 -23.43 -11.98
N ILE A 805 -4.66 -23.66 -11.12
CA ILE A 805 -3.26 -23.89 -11.46
C ILE A 805 -2.95 -25.39 -11.41
N GLY A 806 -2.60 -25.96 -12.55
CA GLY A 806 -2.12 -27.33 -12.68
C GLY A 806 -0.60 -27.43 -12.80
N PRO A 807 -0.02 -28.66 -12.77
CA PRO A 807 1.44 -28.85 -12.79
C PRO A 807 2.19 -28.30 -14.01
N MET A 808 1.49 -28.00 -15.11
CA MET A 808 2.07 -27.54 -16.38
C MET A 808 1.40 -26.27 -16.94
N GLY A 809 0.47 -25.66 -16.21
CA GLY A 809 -0.31 -24.52 -16.70
C GLY A 809 -1.68 -24.41 -16.02
N LEU A 810 -2.41 -23.36 -16.36
CA LEU A 810 -3.79 -23.17 -15.91
C LEU A 810 -4.72 -24.27 -16.48
N SER A 811 -5.74 -24.69 -15.73
CA SER A 811 -6.48 -25.93 -16.00
C SER A 811 -7.99 -25.77 -16.16
N ASN A 812 -8.68 -25.21 -15.17
CA ASN A 812 -10.16 -25.11 -15.13
C ASN A 812 -10.61 -23.69 -14.79
N SER A 813 -11.78 -23.28 -15.28
CA SER A 813 -12.49 -22.04 -14.90
C SER A 813 -13.47 -22.38 -13.78
N PHE A 814 -13.06 -22.23 -12.52
CA PHE A 814 -13.88 -22.57 -11.36
C PHE A 814 -14.21 -21.37 -10.48
N ASP A 815 -13.41 -20.31 -10.55
CA ASP A 815 -13.54 -19.14 -9.70
C ASP A 815 -14.30 -18.03 -10.44
N ASN A 816 -15.23 -17.38 -9.75
CA ASN A 816 -16.09 -16.37 -10.35
C ASN A 816 -16.67 -15.40 -9.31
N ILE A 817 -17.22 -14.28 -9.78
CA ILE A 817 -18.10 -13.37 -9.02
C ILE A 817 -19.37 -13.16 -9.84
N PHE A 818 -20.51 -13.51 -9.25
CA PHE A 818 -21.84 -13.22 -9.78
C PHE A 818 -22.33 -11.88 -9.23
N TYR A 819 -22.90 -11.02 -10.09
CA TYR A 819 -23.32 -9.67 -9.74
C TYR A 819 -24.64 -9.27 -10.41
N PRO A 820 -25.51 -8.49 -9.74
CA PRO A 820 -26.77 -8.02 -10.32
C PRO A 820 -26.53 -6.88 -11.33
N ASN A 821 -26.72 -7.13 -12.64
CA ASN A 821 -26.47 -6.15 -13.70
C ASN A 821 -27.22 -4.82 -13.53
N ALA A 822 -28.41 -4.85 -12.93
CA ALA A 822 -29.26 -3.68 -12.77
C ALA A 822 -28.87 -2.77 -11.60
N HIS A 823 -28.00 -3.25 -10.71
CA HIS A 823 -27.62 -2.60 -9.44
C HIS A 823 -26.12 -2.37 -9.33
N THR A 824 -25.29 -3.19 -9.99
CA THR A 824 -23.84 -2.97 -9.98
C THR A 824 -23.39 -2.18 -11.22
N THR A 825 -23.96 -0.99 -11.43
CA THR A 825 -23.66 -0.17 -12.62
C THR A 825 -22.33 0.57 -12.55
N GLU A 826 -21.74 0.63 -11.36
CA GLU A 826 -20.42 1.11 -11.00
C GLU A 826 -19.31 0.21 -11.55
N ARG A 827 -19.63 -1.04 -11.92
CA ARG A 827 -18.65 -1.99 -12.46
C ARG A 827 -18.00 -1.44 -13.73
N LEU A 828 -16.67 -1.38 -13.71
CA LEU A 828 -15.84 -0.87 -14.80
C LEU A 828 -15.20 -1.98 -15.64
N ASP A 829 -14.59 -2.97 -14.97
CA ASP A 829 -13.77 -4.01 -15.58
C ASP A 829 -13.70 -5.25 -14.68
N SER A 830 -13.26 -6.38 -15.22
CA SER A 830 -13.07 -7.60 -14.43
C SER A 830 -12.14 -8.62 -15.09
N GLY A 831 -11.61 -9.56 -14.31
CA GLY A 831 -10.82 -10.67 -14.82
C GLY A 831 -10.29 -11.60 -13.75
N ALA A 832 -9.34 -12.45 -14.13
CA ALA A 832 -8.52 -13.25 -13.22
C ALA A 832 -7.07 -12.77 -13.30
N HIS A 833 -6.42 -12.60 -12.14
CA HIS A 833 -5.04 -12.14 -12.07
C HIS A 833 -4.07 -13.33 -12.00
N ASP A 834 -3.33 -13.56 -13.10
CA ASP A 834 -2.33 -14.64 -13.19
C ASP A 834 -0.99 -14.23 -12.55
N PHE A 835 -0.83 -14.58 -11.27
CA PHE A 835 0.40 -14.34 -10.52
C PHE A 835 1.48 -15.41 -10.72
N THR A 836 1.26 -16.41 -11.57
CA THR A 836 2.15 -17.58 -11.64
C THR A 836 3.49 -17.28 -12.32
N MET A 837 3.54 -16.25 -13.19
CA MET A 837 4.71 -15.89 -14.01
C MET A 837 5.38 -17.11 -14.70
N GLY A 838 4.58 -18.11 -15.09
CA GLY A 838 5.05 -19.35 -15.72
C GLY A 838 5.60 -20.41 -14.76
N ASN A 839 5.56 -20.20 -13.45
CA ASN A 839 6.06 -21.13 -12.41
C ASN A 839 4.93 -21.90 -11.71
N TYR A 840 4.02 -22.47 -12.50
CA TYR A 840 2.76 -23.08 -12.05
C TYR A 840 2.90 -24.10 -10.91
N LEU A 841 3.87 -25.03 -10.99
CA LEU A 841 4.01 -26.08 -10.00
C LEU A 841 4.44 -25.56 -8.63
N LEU A 842 5.44 -24.67 -8.58
CA LEU A 842 5.95 -24.14 -7.32
C LEU A 842 4.90 -23.25 -6.67
N VAL A 843 4.36 -22.31 -7.45
CA VAL A 843 3.39 -21.32 -6.97
C VAL A 843 2.08 -21.98 -6.56
N GLY A 844 1.61 -22.96 -7.33
CA GLY A 844 0.47 -23.81 -6.99
C GLY A 844 0.62 -24.53 -5.65
N ASP A 845 1.82 -25.04 -5.36
CA ASP A 845 2.09 -25.77 -4.12
C ASP A 845 2.32 -24.85 -2.91
N THR A 846 2.91 -23.66 -3.10
CA THR A 846 3.38 -22.81 -1.99
C THR A 846 2.50 -21.58 -1.72
N VAL A 847 1.75 -21.08 -2.71
CA VAL A 847 0.89 -19.88 -2.55
C VAL A 847 -0.57 -20.30 -2.57
N SER A 848 -1.10 -20.63 -3.75
CA SER A 848 -2.43 -21.19 -3.98
C SER A 848 -2.46 -21.88 -5.34
N ASP A 849 -3.31 -22.90 -5.49
CA ASP A 849 -3.62 -23.58 -6.74
C ASP A 849 -4.81 -22.92 -7.49
N HIS A 850 -5.22 -21.73 -7.08
CA HIS A 850 -6.21 -20.90 -7.78
C HIS A 850 -5.63 -19.51 -8.12
N LEU A 851 -6.27 -18.81 -9.03
CA LEU A 851 -6.07 -17.39 -9.34
C LEU A 851 -7.17 -16.58 -8.64
N PRO A 852 -6.85 -15.40 -8.08
CA PRO A 852 -7.89 -14.47 -7.65
C PRO A 852 -8.65 -13.94 -8.87
N VAL A 853 -9.98 -13.89 -8.75
CA VAL A 853 -10.88 -13.24 -9.72
C VAL A 853 -11.38 -11.94 -9.12
N TRP A 854 -11.48 -10.91 -9.94
CA TRP A 854 -11.69 -9.55 -9.48
C TRP A 854 -12.59 -8.76 -10.42
N LEU A 855 -13.26 -7.77 -9.86
CA LEU A 855 -13.89 -6.70 -10.61
C LEU A 855 -13.43 -5.35 -10.05
N SER A 856 -13.51 -4.32 -10.89
CA SER A 856 -13.23 -2.95 -10.51
C SER A 856 -14.50 -2.11 -10.56
N VAL A 857 -14.59 -1.12 -9.67
CA VAL A 857 -15.78 -0.28 -9.45
C VAL A 857 -15.42 1.21 -9.43
N ASP A 858 -16.39 2.05 -9.83
CA ASP A 858 -16.38 3.49 -9.60
C ASP A 858 -16.99 3.79 -8.23
N THR A 859 -16.20 4.38 -7.31
CA THR A 859 -16.63 4.69 -5.94
C THR A 859 -17.10 6.14 -5.77
N SER A 860 -17.14 6.93 -6.85
CA SER A 860 -17.47 8.36 -6.79
C SER A 860 -18.98 8.63 -6.78
N SER A 861 -19.78 7.64 -7.13
CA SER A 861 -21.24 7.66 -7.10
C SER A 861 -21.76 6.27 -6.74
N ASP A 862 -23.00 6.25 -6.30
CA ASP A 862 -23.74 5.06 -5.91
C ASP A 862 -25.09 5.10 -6.64
N ASP A 863 -25.62 3.94 -7.07
CA ASP A 863 -26.81 3.86 -7.92
C ASP A 863 -28.15 3.66 -7.19
N ASP A 864 -28.11 3.43 -5.87
CA ASP A 864 -29.29 3.18 -5.02
C ASP A 864 -29.95 4.38 -4.30
#